data_AF-A0A1J5C257-F1
#
_entry.id   AF-A0A1J5C257-F1
#
_cell.length_a   1.000
_cell.length_b   1.000
_cell.length_c   1.000
_cell.angle_alpha   90.00
_cell.angle_beta   90.00
_cell.angle_gamma   90.00
#
_symmetry.space_group_name_H-M   'P 1'
#
loop_
_entity.id
_entity.type
_entity.pdbx_description
1 polymer ?
#
loop_
_entity_poly.entity_id
_entity_poly.type
_entity_poly.pdbx_seq_one_letter_code
_entity_poly.pdbx_strand_id
1 'polypeptide(L)'
;MTTKNTDAGSTGKADYRSTLNLPDTPFPMRGDLPKREPQWVKQWEDQGLYQKLRAARCGCPKFVLHDGPPYANGQIHMGHAVNKILKDMIVKARQLKGMDAAYIPGWDCHGLPIENAIEKKFGRKLARDDMQAKSRAYATEQIDLQREDFKRLGVLGDWDHPYRTMDFKNEADEIRAFKRVIERGFVYRGLKPVYWCFDCGSSLAEFEIEYADKKSQTLDVGFLCAEPAKLASAFGLEALAKDAFAVIWTTTAWTIPANQALNAHPELTYALVDTKRGLLVLAADLVTACLERFGLSGNVLATVNGKALGGIHFKHPLAHVDAGYDRLSPVYLADYVSASDGTGIVHSAPAYGVEDFNSCVAHGMAYNDILNPVQGNGTYAADFPLFGGQHIWKACPVVIDTLREAGRLFCTTDIVHSYPHCWRHKTPVIYRAAAQWFIRMDEGEGVFTKDKAPDTLRNMALAAIEETAFYPENGKTRLRDMIAGRPDWCISRQRSWGVPLPFFLHKDSGELHPKTMEILDLAATMVEAGGIEAWSKASTEEILGKVGCAADASSYTKSSDILEVWFDSGTTHTTVLKGSHPGSGHPEGPETDLYLEGHDQHRGWFHSSLLTACAMYGRAPYKGILTHGFTVDSKGHKMSKSAGNGVDPQETSKKLGAEIIRLWVAASDYSGDIAGDDKILARVVDTYRRIRNTLKFLLANTNDFDPSVDAVPLEQMLEIDRYALSRAAQLQADILAHFEVYEFHPVVAKLQIYCSEDLGSFYLDILKDRLYTTA
;
A
#
# COMPACT_ATOMS: atom_id res chain seq x y z
N MET A 1 35.02 -90.41 42.80
CA MET A 1 36.01 -89.31 42.82
C MET A 1 35.28 -88.06 42.34
N THR A 2 34.86 -87.23 43.30
CA THR A 2 35.43 -85.89 43.59
C THR A 2 34.88 -84.86 42.61
N THR A 3 34.25 -83.76 42.99
CA THR A 3 34.14 -83.07 44.28
C THR A 3 33.09 -81.97 44.08
N LYS A 4 32.24 -81.73 45.07
CA LYS A 4 31.56 -80.44 45.22
C LYS A 4 32.65 -79.38 45.40
N ASN A 5 32.72 -78.42 44.49
CA ASN A 5 33.36 -77.14 44.73
C ASN A 5 32.27 -76.08 44.65
N THR A 6 31.89 -75.61 45.83
CA THR A 6 31.19 -74.35 46.06
C THR A 6 32.08 -73.21 45.60
N ASP A 7 31.56 -72.31 44.76
CA ASP A 7 32.10 -70.96 44.69
C ASP A 7 31.10 -69.89 44.25
N ALA A 8 31.30 -68.71 44.84
CA ALA A 8 30.85 -67.36 44.51
C ALA A 8 29.35 -66.99 44.59
N GLY A 9 29.02 -66.24 45.64
CA GLY A 9 27.76 -65.52 45.78
C GLY A 9 27.59 -64.39 44.75
N SER A 10 26.39 -64.32 44.18
CA SER A 10 25.84 -63.12 43.55
C SER A 10 24.92 -62.47 44.58
N THR A 11 25.38 -61.40 45.22
CA THR A 11 24.52 -60.48 45.95
C THR A 11 23.49 -59.92 44.96
N GLY A 12 22.23 -60.34 45.09
CA GLY A 12 21.13 -59.72 44.35
C GLY A 12 21.10 -58.23 44.70
N LYS A 13 21.56 -57.36 43.80
CA LYS A 13 21.40 -55.91 43.97
C LYS A 13 19.90 -55.64 44.10
N ALA A 14 19.50 -55.05 45.22
CA ALA A 14 18.14 -54.56 45.38
C ALA A 14 17.81 -53.58 44.23
N ASP A 15 16.69 -53.80 43.56
CA ASP A 15 16.23 -52.92 42.49
C ASP A 15 15.52 -51.70 43.08
N TYR A 16 16.32 -50.75 43.58
CA TYR A 16 15.82 -49.49 44.14
C TYR A 16 14.98 -48.68 43.14
N ARG A 17 15.12 -48.92 41.83
CA ARG A 17 14.32 -48.23 40.81
C ARG A 17 12.83 -48.53 40.98
N SER A 18 12.49 -49.75 41.38
CA SER A 18 11.10 -50.17 41.63
C SER A 18 10.46 -49.51 42.85
N THR A 19 11.26 -48.87 43.70
CA THR A 19 10.80 -48.17 44.92
C THR A 19 10.68 -46.65 44.76
N LEU A 20 11.02 -46.11 43.59
CA LEU A 20 10.98 -44.67 43.32
C LEU A 20 9.71 -44.27 42.56
N ASN A 21 9.22 -43.06 42.81
CA ASN A 21 8.16 -42.43 42.02
C ASN A 21 8.76 -41.87 40.72
N LEU A 22 8.90 -42.72 39.71
CA LEU A 22 9.49 -42.32 38.45
C LEU A 22 8.48 -41.53 37.59
N PRO A 23 8.90 -40.41 36.97
CA PRO A 23 8.00 -39.63 36.13
C PRO A 23 7.47 -40.43 34.94
N ASP A 24 6.16 -40.40 34.73
CA ASP A 24 5.52 -41.02 33.57
C ASP A 24 4.47 -40.11 32.94
N THR A 25 4.46 -40.04 31.62
CA THR A 25 3.46 -39.25 30.87
C THR A 25 3.35 -39.74 29.44
N PRO A 26 2.13 -39.78 28.86
CA PRO A 26 1.95 -40.01 27.43
C PRO A 26 2.45 -38.83 26.57
N PHE A 27 2.84 -37.69 27.18
CA PHE A 27 3.32 -36.51 26.46
C PHE A 27 4.74 -36.73 25.90
N PRO A 28 4.94 -36.78 24.56
CA PRO A 28 6.22 -37.15 23.98
C PRO A 28 7.26 -36.02 24.10
N MET A 29 8.52 -36.40 24.27
CA MET A 29 9.65 -35.46 24.35
C MET A 29 9.84 -34.69 23.03
N ARG A 30 9.76 -35.39 21.89
CA ARG A 30 9.77 -34.75 20.57
C ARG A 30 8.35 -34.35 20.18
N GLY A 31 8.20 -33.17 19.58
CA GLY A 31 6.90 -32.65 19.15
C GLY A 31 6.27 -33.43 18.00
N ASP A 32 7.08 -33.82 17.01
CA ASP A 32 6.63 -34.36 15.72
C ASP A 32 5.60 -33.44 15.03
N LEU A 33 5.87 -32.13 15.11
CA LEU A 33 4.94 -31.06 14.74
C LEU A 33 4.43 -31.16 13.30
N PRO A 34 5.29 -31.38 12.26
CA PRO A 34 4.81 -31.47 10.88
C PRO A 34 3.75 -32.56 10.65
N LYS A 35 3.82 -33.64 11.43
CA LYS A 35 2.89 -34.77 11.33
C LYS A 35 1.61 -34.55 12.15
N ARG A 36 1.73 -33.97 13.35
CA ARG A 36 0.61 -33.86 14.31
C ARG A 36 -0.26 -32.63 14.07
N GLU A 37 0.33 -31.49 13.71
CA GLU A 37 -0.42 -30.24 13.54
C GLU A 37 -1.54 -30.33 12.48
N PRO A 38 -1.36 -30.97 11.30
CA PRO A 38 -2.46 -31.14 10.36
C PRO A 38 -3.65 -31.91 10.96
N GLN A 39 -3.39 -32.87 11.84
CA GLN A 39 -4.43 -33.63 12.53
C GLN A 39 -5.15 -32.76 13.56
N TRP A 40 -4.43 -31.88 14.27
CA TRP A 40 -5.03 -30.92 15.20
C TRP A 40 -5.91 -29.90 14.48
N VAL A 41 -5.44 -29.32 13.38
CA VAL A 41 -6.23 -28.39 12.56
C VAL A 41 -7.50 -29.07 12.07
N LYS A 42 -7.38 -30.28 11.50
CA LYS A 42 -8.54 -31.05 11.06
C LYS A 42 -9.50 -31.33 12.22
N GLN A 43 -8.98 -31.70 13.39
CA GLN A 43 -9.80 -31.94 14.58
C GLN A 43 -10.56 -30.68 15.02
N TRP A 44 -9.93 -29.51 14.98
CA TRP A 44 -10.58 -28.25 15.31
C TRP A 44 -11.72 -27.92 14.35
N GLU A 45 -11.53 -28.18 13.06
CA GLU A 45 -12.57 -28.01 12.04
C GLU A 45 -13.72 -28.99 12.23
N ASP A 46 -13.42 -30.30 12.34
CA ASP A 46 -14.43 -31.34 12.55
C ASP A 46 -15.27 -31.09 13.81
N GLN A 47 -14.67 -30.49 14.84
CA GLN A 47 -15.35 -30.18 16.11
C GLN A 47 -16.07 -28.83 16.12
N GLY A 48 -15.94 -28.00 15.07
CA GLY A 48 -16.44 -26.63 15.05
C GLY A 48 -15.87 -25.79 16.21
N LEU A 49 -14.57 -25.91 16.48
CA LEU A 49 -13.94 -25.28 17.64
C LEU A 49 -14.13 -23.76 17.63
N TYR A 50 -13.95 -23.11 16.48
CA TYR A 50 -14.16 -21.67 16.36
C TYR A 50 -15.58 -21.28 16.79
N GLN A 51 -16.61 -21.95 16.26
CA GLN A 51 -18.01 -21.67 16.57
C GLN A 51 -18.30 -21.87 18.08
N LYS A 52 -17.72 -22.88 18.71
CA LYS A 52 -17.81 -23.08 20.17
C LYS A 52 -17.19 -21.93 20.95
N LEU A 53 -16.01 -21.45 20.52
CA LEU A 53 -15.36 -20.30 21.13
C LEU A 53 -16.21 -19.03 20.99
N ARG A 54 -16.85 -18.82 19.83
CA ARG A 54 -17.77 -17.70 19.61
C ARG A 54 -19.01 -17.80 20.51
N ALA A 55 -19.63 -18.98 20.57
CA ALA A 55 -20.80 -19.21 21.43
C ALA A 55 -20.49 -18.96 22.91
N ALA A 56 -19.31 -19.36 23.39
CA ALA A 56 -18.87 -19.18 24.78
C ALA A 56 -18.64 -17.71 25.20
N ARG A 57 -18.62 -16.77 24.25
CA ARG A 57 -18.42 -15.34 24.48
C ARG A 57 -19.54 -14.47 23.91
N CYS A 58 -20.58 -15.07 23.35
CA CYS A 58 -21.74 -14.34 22.84
C CYS A 58 -22.32 -13.42 23.93
N GLY A 59 -22.49 -12.13 23.61
CA GLY A 59 -23.02 -11.13 24.54
C GLY A 59 -22.00 -10.54 25.53
N CYS A 60 -20.75 -11.00 25.52
CA CYS A 60 -19.67 -10.36 26.28
C CYS A 60 -19.22 -9.05 25.60
N PRO A 61 -18.47 -8.16 26.30
CA PRO A 61 -17.90 -6.97 25.67
C PRO A 61 -17.06 -7.32 24.43
N LYS A 62 -17.30 -6.64 23.31
CA LYS A 62 -16.63 -6.93 22.04
C LYS A 62 -15.19 -6.43 22.01
N PHE A 63 -14.36 -7.16 21.29
CA PHE A 63 -13.10 -6.68 20.75
C PHE A 63 -13.10 -6.91 19.24
N VAL A 64 -13.04 -5.83 18.46
CA VAL A 64 -13.10 -5.89 17.00
C VAL A 64 -11.71 -5.60 16.43
N LEU A 65 -11.07 -6.65 15.92
CA LEU A 65 -9.92 -6.53 15.03
C LEU A 65 -10.43 -6.66 13.60
N HIS A 66 -10.32 -5.61 12.81
CA HIS A 66 -10.69 -5.68 11.40
C HIS A 66 -9.53 -6.22 10.58
N ASP A 67 -9.76 -7.30 9.86
CA ASP A 67 -8.74 -7.92 9.03
C ASP A 67 -8.56 -7.10 7.75
N GLY A 68 -7.37 -6.54 7.51
CA GLY A 68 -7.06 -5.97 6.19
C GLY A 68 -6.99 -7.10 5.16
N PRO A 69 -7.70 -6.94 4.03
CA PRO A 69 -7.89 -8.05 3.10
C PRO A 69 -6.60 -8.27 2.27
N PRO A 70 -5.91 -9.42 2.37
CA PRO A 70 -4.85 -9.77 1.42
C PRO A 70 -5.38 -9.85 0.00
N TYR A 71 -4.55 -9.49 -0.98
CA TYR A 71 -4.86 -9.70 -2.38
C TYR A 71 -5.04 -11.18 -2.70
N ALA A 72 -6.15 -11.51 -3.37
CA ALA A 72 -6.44 -12.85 -3.89
C ALA A 72 -5.57 -13.19 -5.13
N ASN A 73 -4.24 -13.21 -4.94
CA ASN A 73 -3.27 -13.43 -6.01
C ASN A 73 -2.00 -14.11 -5.48
N GLY A 74 -1.82 -15.39 -5.83
CA GLY A 74 -0.66 -16.20 -5.48
C GLY A 74 -0.73 -16.84 -4.09
N GLN A 75 0.25 -17.70 -3.80
CA GLN A 75 0.43 -18.34 -2.49
C GLN A 75 0.88 -17.35 -1.43
N ILE A 76 0.62 -17.67 -0.15
CA ILE A 76 1.08 -16.85 0.97
C ILE A 76 2.62 -16.89 1.08
N HIS A 77 3.18 -15.87 1.72
CA HIS A 77 4.62 -15.73 1.98
C HIS A 77 4.85 -15.37 3.44
N MET A 78 6.10 -15.30 3.91
CA MET A 78 6.37 -15.10 5.33
C MET A 78 5.76 -13.81 5.91
N GLY A 79 5.72 -12.71 5.15
CA GLY A 79 4.97 -11.51 5.55
C GLY A 79 3.48 -11.74 5.84
N HIS A 80 2.78 -12.56 5.05
CA HIS A 80 1.40 -12.96 5.33
C HIS A 80 1.32 -13.80 6.62
N ALA A 81 2.28 -14.70 6.82
CA ALA A 81 2.33 -15.53 8.03
C ALA A 81 2.51 -14.69 9.29
N VAL A 82 3.48 -13.75 9.30
CA VAL A 82 3.66 -12.77 10.39
C VAL A 82 2.34 -12.06 10.70
N ASN A 83 1.74 -11.46 9.68
CA ASN A 83 0.52 -10.67 9.83
C ASN A 83 -0.62 -11.47 10.47
N LYS A 84 -0.94 -12.65 9.92
CA LYS A 84 -2.06 -13.48 10.39
C LYS A 84 -1.79 -14.12 11.74
N ILE A 85 -0.54 -14.48 12.04
CA ILE A 85 -0.16 -15.03 13.35
C ILE A 85 -0.32 -13.96 14.44
N LEU A 86 0.12 -12.71 14.18
CA LEU A 86 -0.07 -11.62 15.13
C LEU A 86 -1.56 -11.35 15.39
N LYS A 87 -2.39 -11.28 14.35
CA LYS A 87 -3.86 -11.14 14.48
C LYS A 87 -4.47 -12.26 15.32
N ASP A 88 -4.10 -13.51 15.03
CA ASP A 88 -4.58 -14.69 15.76
C ASP A 88 -4.16 -14.68 17.24
N MET A 89 -2.92 -14.29 17.54
CA MET A 89 -2.45 -14.15 18.93
C MET A 89 -3.26 -13.10 19.69
N ILE A 90 -3.53 -11.94 19.08
CA ILE A 90 -4.30 -10.86 19.69
C ILE A 90 -5.74 -11.30 19.94
N VAL A 91 -6.42 -11.85 18.93
CA VAL A 91 -7.81 -12.30 19.05
C VAL A 91 -7.93 -13.38 20.12
N LYS A 92 -7.05 -14.38 20.12
CA LYS A 92 -7.03 -15.43 21.16
C LYS A 92 -6.80 -14.85 22.56
N ALA A 93 -5.87 -13.92 22.71
CA ALA A 93 -5.62 -13.27 24.00
C ALA A 93 -6.85 -12.52 24.51
N ARG A 94 -7.53 -11.75 23.66
CA ARG A 94 -8.75 -11.01 24.03
C ARG A 94 -9.91 -11.95 24.36
N GLN A 95 -10.04 -13.07 23.63
CA GLN A 95 -11.03 -14.10 23.92
C GLN A 95 -10.78 -14.81 25.27
N LEU A 96 -9.52 -15.12 25.58
CA LEU A 96 -9.10 -15.67 26.87
C LEU A 96 -9.31 -14.68 28.02
N LYS A 97 -9.20 -13.37 27.76
CA LYS A 97 -9.56 -12.28 28.69
C LYS A 97 -11.08 -12.15 28.91
N GLY A 98 -11.91 -12.94 28.22
CA GLY A 98 -13.36 -12.95 28.39
C GLY A 98 -14.12 -12.03 27.43
N MET A 99 -13.46 -11.50 26.41
CA MET A 99 -14.11 -10.63 25.41
C MET A 99 -14.72 -11.43 24.27
N ASP A 100 -15.72 -10.83 23.62
CA ASP A 100 -16.26 -11.30 22.37
C ASP A 100 -15.38 -10.84 21.19
N ALA A 101 -14.33 -11.61 20.91
CA ALA A 101 -13.36 -11.29 19.85
C ALA A 101 -13.59 -12.14 18.59
N ALA A 102 -14.35 -11.62 17.63
CA ALA A 102 -14.56 -12.26 16.34
C ALA A 102 -13.37 -12.01 15.41
N TYR A 103 -13.01 -13.01 14.61
CA TYR A 103 -12.05 -12.81 13.53
C TYR A 103 -12.67 -13.26 12.21
N ILE A 104 -12.99 -12.27 11.38
CA ILE A 104 -13.62 -12.46 10.07
C ILE A 104 -12.55 -12.19 9.01
N PRO A 105 -12.02 -13.23 8.33
CA PRO A 105 -10.99 -13.06 7.34
C PRO A 105 -11.53 -12.41 6.05
N GLY A 106 -10.69 -11.60 5.42
CA GLY A 106 -11.02 -10.85 4.20
C GLY A 106 -10.15 -11.18 3.00
N TRP A 107 -10.63 -10.85 1.79
CA TRP A 107 -9.83 -10.87 0.57
C TRP A 107 -10.16 -9.71 -0.37
N ASP A 108 -9.10 -9.12 -0.91
CA ASP A 108 -9.17 -8.09 -1.93
C ASP A 108 -9.10 -8.75 -3.30
N CYS A 109 -10.21 -8.68 -4.00
CA CYS A 109 -10.52 -9.49 -5.16
C CYS A 109 -10.51 -8.70 -6.46
N HIS A 110 -10.25 -7.39 -6.45
CA HIS A 110 -10.30 -6.53 -7.64
C HIS A 110 -8.92 -5.99 -8.05
N GLY A 111 -8.91 -5.23 -9.16
CA GLY A 111 -7.79 -4.41 -9.55
C GLY A 111 -6.75 -5.09 -10.45
N LEU A 112 -5.75 -4.28 -10.78
CA LEU A 112 -4.71 -4.57 -11.76
C LEU A 112 -3.92 -5.87 -11.50
N PRO A 113 -3.62 -6.28 -10.24
CA PRO A 113 -2.90 -7.52 -10.02
C PRO A 113 -3.55 -8.76 -10.64
N ILE A 114 -4.87 -8.89 -10.50
CA ILE A 114 -5.64 -10.02 -11.01
C ILE A 114 -5.75 -9.93 -12.54
N GLU A 115 -6.10 -8.75 -13.10
CA GLU A 115 -6.16 -8.57 -14.56
C GLU A 115 -4.85 -9.01 -15.22
N ASN A 116 -3.70 -8.63 -14.66
CA ASN A 116 -2.40 -9.06 -15.20
C ASN A 116 -2.18 -10.57 -15.15
N ALA A 117 -2.66 -11.25 -14.11
CA ALA A 117 -2.56 -12.71 -14.04
C ALA A 117 -3.41 -13.35 -15.15
N ILE A 118 -4.59 -12.80 -15.40
CA ILE A 118 -5.47 -13.19 -16.51
C ILE A 118 -4.80 -12.90 -17.86
N GLU A 119 -4.26 -11.71 -18.09
CA GLU A 119 -3.61 -11.34 -19.34
C GLU A 119 -2.37 -12.21 -19.64
N LYS A 120 -1.59 -12.57 -18.61
CA LYS A 120 -0.46 -13.51 -18.77
C LYS A 120 -0.92 -14.90 -19.20
N LYS A 121 -2.09 -15.34 -18.74
CA LYS A 121 -2.64 -16.67 -19.02
C LYS A 121 -3.44 -16.75 -20.33
N PHE A 122 -4.10 -15.65 -20.73
CA PHE A 122 -5.08 -15.64 -21.81
C PHE A 122 -4.85 -14.56 -22.88
N GLY A 123 -3.88 -13.66 -22.70
CA GLY A 123 -3.57 -12.57 -23.62
C GLY A 123 -4.25 -11.23 -23.27
N ARG A 124 -3.78 -10.13 -23.87
CA ARG A 124 -4.15 -8.73 -23.54
C ARG A 124 -5.40 -8.18 -24.23
N LYS A 125 -6.07 -8.95 -25.11
CA LYS A 125 -7.19 -8.48 -25.94
C LYS A 125 -8.50 -9.20 -25.60
N LEU A 126 -8.77 -9.36 -24.31
CA LEU A 126 -10.01 -9.96 -23.84
C LEU A 126 -11.14 -8.94 -23.91
N ALA A 127 -12.35 -9.41 -24.25
CA ALA A 127 -13.55 -8.62 -24.04
C ALA A 127 -13.77 -8.39 -22.53
N ARG A 128 -14.48 -7.30 -22.17
CA ARG A 128 -14.66 -6.89 -20.77
C ARG A 128 -15.33 -7.98 -19.94
N ASP A 129 -16.36 -8.61 -20.49
CA ASP A 129 -17.10 -9.70 -19.86
C ASP A 129 -16.22 -10.95 -19.63
N ASP A 130 -15.39 -11.31 -20.61
CA ASP A 130 -14.41 -12.38 -20.47
C ASP A 130 -13.36 -12.06 -19.39
N MET A 131 -12.87 -10.82 -19.35
CA MET A 131 -11.91 -10.38 -18.33
C MET A 131 -12.52 -10.47 -16.92
N GLN A 132 -13.76 -10.00 -16.74
CA GLN A 132 -14.46 -10.04 -15.45
C GLN A 132 -14.71 -11.48 -14.99
N ALA A 133 -15.29 -12.32 -15.86
CA ALA A 133 -15.59 -13.72 -15.53
C ALA A 133 -14.33 -14.52 -15.15
N LYS A 134 -13.23 -14.35 -15.92
CA LYS A 134 -11.97 -15.04 -15.64
C LYS A 134 -11.30 -14.53 -14.36
N SER A 135 -11.38 -13.22 -14.10
CA SER A 135 -10.82 -12.60 -12.89
C SER A 135 -11.53 -13.10 -11.64
N ARG A 136 -12.86 -13.17 -11.66
CA ARG A 136 -13.67 -13.73 -10.57
C ARG A 136 -13.33 -15.19 -10.27
N ALA A 137 -13.20 -16.01 -11.33
CA ALA A 137 -12.83 -17.42 -11.19
C ALA A 137 -11.41 -17.57 -10.60
N TYR A 138 -10.46 -16.76 -11.08
CA TYR A 138 -9.09 -16.76 -10.57
C TYR A 138 -9.03 -16.34 -9.11
N ALA A 139 -9.68 -15.24 -8.73
CA ALA A 139 -9.73 -14.78 -7.33
C ALA A 139 -10.30 -15.86 -6.42
N THR A 140 -11.39 -16.54 -6.83
CA THR A 140 -11.98 -17.66 -6.07
C THR A 140 -10.97 -18.78 -5.83
N GLU A 141 -10.24 -19.21 -6.86
CA GLU A 141 -9.19 -20.23 -6.74
C GLU A 141 -8.07 -19.81 -5.78
N GLN A 142 -7.62 -18.55 -5.87
CA GLN A 142 -6.55 -18.04 -5.01
C GLN A 142 -6.98 -17.91 -3.55
N ILE A 143 -8.23 -17.52 -3.29
CA ILE A 143 -8.79 -17.44 -1.93
C ILE A 143 -8.73 -18.81 -1.26
N ASP A 144 -9.18 -19.87 -1.95
CA ASP A 144 -9.22 -21.21 -1.36
C ASP A 144 -7.81 -21.73 -1.05
N LEU A 145 -6.84 -21.49 -1.92
CA LEU A 145 -5.43 -21.83 -1.67
C LEU A 145 -4.87 -21.09 -0.44
N GLN A 146 -5.09 -19.78 -0.37
CA GLN A 146 -4.61 -18.96 0.75
C GLN A 146 -5.31 -19.32 2.06
N ARG A 147 -6.61 -19.64 2.03
CA ARG A 147 -7.40 -20.07 3.19
C ARG A 147 -6.81 -21.32 3.82
N GLU A 148 -6.51 -22.33 3.02
CA GLU A 148 -5.91 -23.58 3.51
C GLU A 148 -4.51 -23.35 4.09
N ASP A 149 -3.70 -22.49 3.47
CA ASP A 149 -2.40 -22.12 4.02
C ASP A 149 -2.53 -21.37 5.36
N PHE A 150 -3.50 -20.48 5.53
CA PHE A 150 -3.74 -19.78 6.80
C PHE A 150 -4.26 -20.71 7.90
N LYS A 151 -5.16 -21.63 7.59
CA LYS A 151 -5.60 -22.68 8.51
C LYS A 151 -4.42 -23.56 8.92
N ARG A 152 -3.51 -23.89 8.00
CA ARG A 152 -2.30 -24.66 8.29
C ARG A 152 -1.37 -23.95 9.28
N LEU A 153 -1.38 -22.61 9.34
CA LEU A 153 -0.68 -21.81 10.35
C LEU A 153 -1.38 -21.79 11.72
N GLY A 154 -2.50 -22.50 11.89
CA GLY A 154 -3.24 -22.60 13.15
C GLY A 154 -4.09 -21.35 13.48
N VAL A 155 -4.38 -20.53 12.48
CA VAL A 155 -5.23 -19.34 12.61
C VAL A 155 -6.69 -19.77 12.75
N LEU A 156 -7.35 -19.31 13.82
CA LEU A 156 -8.78 -19.53 14.02
C LEU A 156 -9.57 -18.31 13.55
N GLY A 157 -10.58 -18.52 12.72
CA GLY A 157 -11.43 -17.46 12.17
C GLY A 157 -12.70 -18.03 11.55
N ASP A 158 -13.59 -17.13 11.12
CA ASP A 158 -14.80 -17.48 10.39
C ASP A 158 -14.48 -17.81 8.93
N TRP A 159 -13.88 -18.96 8.70
CA TRP A 159 -13.45 -19.41 7.38
C TRP A 159 -14.60 -19.79 6.45
N ASP A 160 -15.79 -20.04 7.01
CA ASP A 160 -17.01 -20.41 6.28
C ASP A 160 -17.73 -19.16 5.75
N HIS A 161 -17.62 -18.04 6.46
CA HIS A 161 -18.19 -16.74 6.09
C HIS A 161 -17.10 -15.66 6.02
N PRO A 162 -16.11 -15.78 5.11
CA PRO A 162 -15.17 -14.71 4.88
C PRO A 162 -15.84 -13.56 4.11
N TYR A 163 -15.30 -12.35 4.22
CA TYR A 163 -15.71 -11.27 3.33
C TYR A 163 -14.80 -11.23 2.09
N ARG A 164 -15.39 -11.00 0.91
CA ARG A 164 -14.65 -10.82 -0.34
C ARG A 164 -15.09 -9.52 -0.99
N THR A 165 -14.18 -8.68 -1.46
CA THR A 165 -14.57 -7.40 -2.09
C THR A 165 -15.40 -7.62 -3.36
N MET A 166 -15.26 -8.77 -4.03
CA MET A 166 -16.06 -9.16 -5.19
C MET A 166 -17.45 -9.74 -4.85
N ASP A 167 -17.82 -9.89 -3.58
CA ASP A 167 -19.18 -10.34 -3.26
C ASP A 167 -20.17 -9.27 -3.72
N PHE A 168 -21.23 -9.65 -4.43
CA PHE A 168 -22.16 -8.70 -5.06
C PHE A 168 -22.74 -7.67 -4.09
N LYS A 169 -23.01 -8.11 -2.85
CA LYS A 169 -23.43 -7.21 -1.78
C LYS A 169 -22.36 -6.17 -1.42
N ASN A 170 -21.10 -6.57 -1.31
CA ASN A 170 -19.99 -5.66 -1.04
C ASN A 170 -19.78 -4.68 -2.20
N GLU A 171 -19.79 -5.16 -3.45
CA GLU A 171 -19.69 -4.33 -4.66
C GLU A 171 -20.80 -3.27 -4.70
N ALA A 172 -22.03 -3.65 -4.37
CA ALA A 172 -23.18 -2.74 -4.30
C ALA A 172 -23.07 -1.74 -3.13
N ASP A 173 -22.66 -2.21 -1.96
CA ASP A 173 -22.47 -1.36 -0.78
C ASP A 173 -21.30 -0.38 -0.97
N GLU A 174 -20.30 -0.72 -1.78
CA GLU A 174 -19.24 0.20 -2.19
C GLU A 174 -19.78 1.34 -3.06
N ILE A 175 -20.68 1.06 -4.01
CA ILE A 175 -21.37 2.11 -4.79
C ILE A 175 -22.18 3.02 -3.85
N ARG A 176 -22.82 2.46 -2.82
CA ARG A 176 -23.56 3.25 -1.81
C ARG A 176 -22.61 4.09 -0.95
N ALA A 177 -21.47 3.56 -0.55
CA ALA A 177 -20.42 4.30 0.16
C ALA A 177 -19.88 5.44 -0.71
N PHE A 178 -19.61 5.19 -1.99
CA PHE A 178 -19.20 6.20 -2.95
C PHE A 178 -20.26 7.31 -3.10
N LYS A 179 -21.53 6.94 -3.25
CA LYS A 179 -22.66 7.89 -3.24
C LYS A 179 -22.65 8.76 -1.97
N ARG A 180 -22.39 8.18 -0.80
CA ARG A 180 -22.29 8.94 0.45
C ARG A 180 -21.14 9.96 0.43
N VAL A 181 -19.98 9.60 -0.13
CA VAL A 181 -18.84 10.52 -0.28
C VAL A 181 -19.17 11.68 -1.25
N ILE A 182 -19.96 11.41 -2.30
CA ILE A 182 -20.48 12.45 -3.21
C ILE A 182 -21.39 13.43 -2.45
N GLU A 183 -22.37 12.94 -1.69
CA GLU A 183 -23.33 13.78 -0.95
C GLU A 183 -22.63 14.70 0.08
N ARG A 184 -21.51 14.23 0.64
CA ARG A 184 -20.66 14.98 1.57
C ARG A 184 -19.80 16.06 0.90
N GLY A 185 -19.79 16.12 -0.44
CA GLY A 185 -19.20 17.19 -1.24
C GLY A 185 -17.71 17.04 -1.58
N PHE A 186 -17.18 15.82 -1.51
CA PHE A 186 -15.75 15.59 -1.78
C PHE A 186 -15.42 15.23 -3.23
N VAL A 187 -16.39 14.71 -3.98
CA VAL A 187 -16.14 14.17 -5.32
C VAL A 187 -16.23 15.27 -6.37
N TYR A 188 -15.23 15.38 -7.23
CA TYR A 188 -15.26 16.29 -8.37
C TYR A 188 -14.53 15.70 -9.57
N ARG A 189 -14.78 16.28 -10.75
CA ARG A 189 -14.06 15.96 -11.99
C ARG A 189 -12.98 17.01 -12.23
N GLY A 190 -11.75 16.57 -12.43
CA GLY A 190 -10.61 17.46 -12.69
C GLY A 190 -9.80 17.01 -13.89
N LEU A 191 -9.21 17.96 -14.61
CA LEU A 191 -8.10 17.68 -15.51
C LEU A 191 -6.82 17.86 -14.69
N LYS A 192 -6.07 16.78 -14.46
CA LYS A 192 -4.75 16.87 -13.79
C LYS A 192 -3.76 15.94 -14.47
N PRO A 193 -2.46 16.29 -14.53
CA PRO A 193 -1.42 15.35 -14.91
C PRO A 193 -1.40 14.20 -13.91
N VAL A 194 -1.60 12.99 -14.41
CA VAL A 194 -1.51 11.75 -13.64
C VAL A 194 -0.42 10.88 -14.25
N TYR A 195 0.21 10.04 -13.44
CA TYR A 195 1.06 9.00 -14.00
C TYR A 195 0.24 8.12 -14.93
N TRP A 196 0.76 7.87 -16.12
CA TRP A 196 0.11 7.13 -17.18
C TRP A 196 1.05 6.06 -17.72
N CYS A 197 0.57 4.83 -17.76
CA CYS A 197 1.31 3.71 -18.33
C CYS A 197 0.63 3.25 -19.63
N PHE A 198 1.38 3.22 -20.73
CA PHE A 198 0.86 2.86 -22.06
C PHE A 198 0.53 1.37 -22.17
N ASP A 199 1.32 0.49 -21.54
CA ASP A 199 1.05 -0.95 -21.49
C ASP A 199 -0.24 -1.24 -20.71
N CYS A 200 -0.44 -0.46 -19.66
CA CYS A 200 -1.64 -0.45 -18.85
C CYS A 200 -2.84 0.15 -19.59
N GLY A 201 -2.65 1.21 -20.37
CA GLY A 201 -3.75 2.03 -20.88
C GLY A 201 -4.55 2.73 -19.76
N SER A 202 -3.91 3.03 -18.63
CA SER A 202 -4.57 3.56 -17.42
C SER A 202 -3.65 4.50 -16.66
N SER A 203 -4.27 5.38 -15.88
CA SER A 203 -3.60 6.12 -14.80
C SER A 203 -3.07 5.16 -13.73
N LEU A 204 -2.01 5.58 -13.05
CA LEU A 204 -1.41 4.91 -11.89
C LEU A 204 -1.35 5.90 -10.72
N ALA A 205 -1.55 5.41 -9.51
CA ALA A 205 -1.28 6.17 -8.30
C ALA A 205 0.23 6.21 -7.99
N GLU A 206 0.65 7.16 -7.16
CA GLU A 206 2.07 7.36 -6.82
C GLU A 206 2.73 6.13 -6.19
N PHE A 207 2.02 5.39 -5.33
CA PHE A 207 2.55 4.15 -4.73
C PHE A 207 2.63 2.98 -5.73
N GLU A 208 2.03 3.11 -6.92
CA GLU A 208 2.16 2.14 -8.03
C GLU A 208 3.35 2.46 -8.95
N ILE A 209 4.15 3.46 -8.58
CA ILE A 209 5.37 3.84 -9.28
C ILE A 209 6.58 3.24 -8.58
N GLU A 210 7.43 2.61 -9.36
CA GLU A 210 8.77 2.22 -8.94
C GLU A 210 9.79 3.00 -9.74
N TYR A 211 10.92 3.32 -9.11
CA TYR A 211 11.99 4.05 -9.76
C TYR A 211 13.07 3.08 -10.24
N ALA A 212 13.51 3.25 -11.48
CA ALA A 212 14.60 2.49 -12.07
C ALA A 212 15.44 3.39 -12.97
N ASP A 213 16.73 3.04 -13.11
CA ASP A 213 17.66 3.79 -13.95
C ASP A 213 17.25 3.70 -15.43
N LYS A 214 17.14 4.85 -16.07
CA LYS A 214 16.79 4.98 -17.49
C LYS A 214 17.84 5.81 -18.21
N LYS A 215 18.30 5.32 -19.35
CA LYS A 215 19.10 6.12 -20.28
C LYS A 215 18.19 7.12 -21.01
N SER A 216 18.49 8.42 -20.88
CA SER A 216 17.73 9.52 -21.49
C SER A 216 18.67 10.48 -22.22
N GLN A 217 18.15 11.22 -23.20
CA GLN A 217 18.89 12.29 -23.87
C GLN A 217 18.49 13.64 -23.29
N THR A 218 19.47 14.48 -22.99
CA THR A 218 19.26 15.87 -22.59
C THR A 218 19.11 16.77 -23.81
N LEU A 219 18.45 17.91 -23.65
CA LEU A 219 18.30 18.92 -24.68
C LEU A 219 18.47 20.30 -24.05
N ASP A 220 19.40 21.10 -24.58
CA ASP A 220 19.43 22.54 -24.36
C ASP A 220 18.79 23.23 -25.56
N VAL A 221 17.66 23.93 -25.37
CA VAL A 221 16.85 24.46 -26.46
C VAL A 221 16.65 25.97 -26.30
N GLY A 222 16.97 26.74 -27.34
CA GLY A 222 16.80 28.18 -27.36
C GLY A 222 15.42 28.61 -27.85
N PHE A 223 14.70 29.36 -27.03
CA PHE A 223 13.45 30.03 -27.38
C PHE A 223 13.74 31.48 -27.74
N LEU A 224 13.33 31.94 -28.92
CA LEU A 224 13.62 33.30 -29.40
C LEU A 224 12.77 34.32 -28.66
N CYS A 225 13.34 35.43 -28.20
CA CYS A 225 12.57 36.50 -27.56
C CYS A 225 11.59 37.14 -28.56
N ALA A 226 10.32 37.20 -28.20
CA ALA A 226 9.30 37.89 -29.00
C ALA A 226 9.20 39.39 -28.65
N GLU A 227 9.73 39.79 -27.49
CA GLU A 227 9.60 41.14 -26.93
C GLU A 227 10.97 41.74 -26.53
N PRO A 228 11.89 41.96 -27.49
CA PRO A 228 13.28 42.37 -27.20
C PRO A 228 13.39 43.68 -26.41
N ALA A 229 12.46 44.63 -26.59
CA ALA A 229 12.45 45.88 -25.83
C ALA A 229 12.12 45.66 -24.33
N LYS A 230 11.17 44.77 -24.02
CA LYS A 230 10.86 44.42 -22.62
C LYS A 230 12.03 43.70 -21.97
N LEU A 231 12.67 42.79 -22.70
CA LEU A 231 13.85 42.07 -22.22
C LEU A 231 15.04 43.02 -21.98
N ALA A 232 15.30 43.96 -22.89
CA ALA A 232 16.32 45.00 -22.68
C ALA A 232 16.05 45.80 -21.40
N SER A 233 14.81 46.28 -21.23
CA SER A 233 14.41 47.03 -20.04
C SER A 233 14.55 46.22 -18.75
N ALA A 234 14.23 44.92 -18.76
CA ALA A 234 14.41 44.05 -17.60
C ALA A 234 15.88 43.99 -17.17
N PHE A 235 16.80 43.94 -18.13
CA PHE A 235 18.24 43.94 -17.88
C PHE A 235 18.87 45.34 -17.75
N GLY A 236 18.06 46.41 -17.72
CA GLY A 236 18.55 47.79 -17.62
C GLY A 236 19.29 48.31 -18.86
N LEU A 237 19.03 47.72 -20.02
CA LEU A 237 19.60 48.09 -21.31
C LEU A 237 18.60 48.91 -22.14
N GLU A 238 19.10 49.82 -22.98
CA GLU A 238 18.26 50.61 -23.89
C GLU A 238 17.67 49.75 -25.03
N ALA A 239 18.49 48.85 -25.59
CA ALA A 239 18.10 47.92 -26.64
C ALA A 239 19.01 46.67 -26.66
N LEU A 240 18.55 45.61 -27.34
CA LEU A 240 19.35 44.42 -27.59
C LEU A 240 20.07 44.53 -28.93
N ALA A 241 21.37 44.26 -28.96
CA ALA A 241 22.18 44.34 -30.18
C ALA A 241 22.07 43.11 -31.10
N LYS A 242 21.55 41.99 -30.58
CA LYS A 242 21.39 40.70 -31.28
C LYS A 242 20.09 40.03 -30.82
N ASP A 243 19.66 39.03 -31.58
CA ASP A 243 18.60 38.12 -31.14
C ASP A 243 18.92 37.53 -29.77
N ALA A 244 17.92 37.52 -28.89
CA ALA A 244 18.04 36.98 -27.54
C ALA A 244 17.22 35.71 -27.37
N PHE A 245 17.76 34.77 -26.60
CA PHE A 245 17.19 33.44 -26.41
C PHE A 245 17.11 33.10 -24.93
N ALA A 246 15.95 32.65 -24.47
CA ALA A 246 15.87 31.88 -23.23
C ALA A 246 16.27 30.44 -23.55
N VAL A 247 17.33 29.93 -22.92
CA VAL A 247 17.78 28.56 -23.13
C VAL A 247 17.26 27.69 -22.00
N ILE A 248 16.44 26.70 -22.33
CA ILE A 248 15.94 25.70 -21.38
C ILE A 248 16.80 24.45 -21.40
N TRP A 249 16.68 23.63 -20.36
CA TRP A 249 17.18 22.27 -20.33
C TRP A 249 16.06 21.27 -20.05
N THR A 250 16.04 20.13 -20.74
CA THR A 250 15.08 19.04 -20.50
C THR A 250 15.65 17.66 -20.84
N THR A 251 15.03 16.61 -20.30
CA THR A 251 15.30 15.20 -20.64
C THR A 251 14.19 14.56 -21.48
N THR A 252 13.13 15.33 -21.78
CA THR A 252 11.91 14.85 -22.43
C THR A 252 11.66 15.58 -23.74
N ALA A 253 12.43 15.24 -24.79
CA ALA A 253 12.29 15.82 -26.14
C ALA A 253 10.82 15.86 -26.62
N TRP A 254 10.08 14.78 -26.39
CA TRP A 254 8.67 14.65 -26.76
C TRP A 254 7.72 15.65 -26.08
N THR A 255 8.14 16.36 -25.03
CA THR A 255 7.27 17.39 -24.42
C THR A 255 7.41 18.76 -25.08
N ILE A 256 8.53 19.02 -25.78
CA ILE A 256 8.81 20.30 -26.44
C ILE A 256 7.69 20.71 -27.41
N PRO A 257 7.17 19.83 -28.29
CA PRO A 257 6.09 20.21 -29.21
C PRO A 257 4.82 20.71 -28.52
N ALA A 258 4.61 20.39 -27.24
CA ALA A 258 3.46 20.83 -26.45
C ALA A 258 3.79 21.97 -25.47
N ASN A 259 4.96 22.61 -25.59
CA ASN A 259 5.33 23.73 -24.74
C ASN A 259 4.34 24.90 -24.89
N GLN A 260 3.98 25.50 -23.76
CA GLN A 260 3.10 26.67 -23.68
C GLN A 260 3.62 27.79 -22.78
N ALA A 261 4.66 27.56 -21.97
CA ALA A 261 5.28 28.59 -21.14
C ALA A 261 6.75 28.25 -20.82
N LEU A 262 7.45 29.19 -20.21
CA LEU A 262 8.77 29.02 -19.59
C LEU A 262 8.63 29.34 -18.10
N ASN A 263 9.35 28.64 -17.23
CA ASN A 263 9.34 28.88 -15.78
C ASN A 263 10.72 29.39 -15.33
N ALA A 264 10.70 30.44 -14.51
CA ALA A 264 11.89 31.04 -13.90
C ALA A 264 11.63 31.30 -12.41
N HIS A 265 12.65 31.12 -11.56
CA HIS A 265 12.50 31.39 -10.13
C HIS A 265 12.52 32.90 -9.89
N PRO A 266 11.58 33.47 -9.09
CA PRO A 266 11.54 34.92 -8.86
C PRO A 266 12.83 35.43 -8.20
N GLU A 267 13.41 34.67 -7.26
CA GLU A 267 14.56 35.13 -6.48
C GLU A 267 15.94 34.81 -7.08
N LEU A 268 16.02 33.95 -8.10
CA LEU A 268 17.31 33.62 -8.72
C LEU A 268 17.84 34.80 -9.54
N THR A 269 19.17 34.92 -9.62
CA THR A 269 19.80 35.91 -10.50
C THR A 269 20.01 35.29 -11.88
N TYR A 270 19.58 35.99 -12.91
CA TYR A 270 19.72 35.62 -14.32
C TYR A 270 20.70 36.57 -15.01
N ALA A 271 21.46 36.03 -15.94
CA ALA A 271 22.45 36.73 -16.74
C ALA A 271 22.01 36.79 -18.21
N LEU A 272 22.26 37.92 -18.85
CA LEU A 272 22.21 38.08 -20.31
C LEU A 272 23.62 37.96 -20.87
N VAL A 273 23.90 36.88 -21.56
CA VAL A 273 25.26 36.51 -22.00
C VAL A 273 25.41 36.73 -23.50
N ASP A 274 26.35 37.56 -23.92
CA ASP A 274 26.65 37.75 -25.34
C ASP A 274 27.52 36.61 -25.87
N THR A 275 27.04 35.93 -26.91
CA THR A 275 27.75 34.83 -27.57
C THR A 275 27.74 34.98 -29.09
N LYS A 276 28.50 34.12 -29.77
CA LYS A 276 28.45 34.01 -31.25
C LYS A 276 27.08 33.53 -31.78
N ARG A 277 26.22 32.96 -30.94
CA ARG A 277 24.87 32.45 -31.31
C ARG A 277 23.74 33.42 -30.93
N GLY A 278 24.06 34.63 -30.47
CA GLY A 278 23.10 35.60 -29.95
C GLY A 278 23.24 35.80 -28.44
N LEU A 279 22.32 36.57 -27.86
CA LEU A 279 22.25 36.81 -26.42
C LEU A 279 21.52 35.66 -25.74
N LEU A 280 22.07 35.10 -24.67
CA LEU A 280 21.47 33.98 -23.95
C LEU A 280 21.02 34.42 -22.55
N VAL A 281 19.77 34.14 -22.19
CA VAL A 281 19.28 34.26 -20.82
C VAL A 281 19.50 32.92 -20.13
N LEU A 282 20.29 32.95 -19.06
CA LEU A 282 20.69 31.79 -18.24
C LEU A 282 20.67 32.19 -16.76
N ALA A 283 20.50 31.26 -15.83
CA ALA A 283 20.81 31.55 -14.43
C ALA A 283 22.30 31.89 -14.29
N ALA A 284 22.62 32.93 -13.53
CA ALA A 284 23.96 33.49 -13.42
C ALA A 284 24.99 32.44 -12.95
N ASP A 285 24.61 31.61 -11.97
CA ASP A 285 25.45 30.56 -11.41
C ASP A 285 25.74 29.40 -12.41
N LEU A 286 24.90 29.24 -13.43
CA LEU A 286 25.01 28.18 -14.42
C LEU A 286 25.69 28.62 -15.72
N VAL A 287 26.06 29.90 -15.87
CA VAL A 287 26.62 30.45 -17.13
C VAL A 287 27.86 29.68 -17.58
N THR A 288 28.84 29.50 -16.69
CA THR A 288 30.11 28.83 -17.04
C THR A 288 29.87 27.38 -17.50
N ALA A 289 29.08 26.62 -16.73
CA ALA A 289 28.76 25.23 -17.04
C ALA A 289 27.96 25.10 -18.34
N CYS A 290 27.03 26.02 -18.60
CA CYS A 290 26.26 26.07 -19.85
C CYS A 290 27.16 26.37 -21.05
N LEU A 291 28.01 27.39 -20.98
CA LEU A 291 28.90 27.75 -22.08
C LEU A 291 29.89 26.62 -22.42
N GLU A 292 30.45 25.97 -21.40
CA GLU A 292 31.28 24.77 -21.59
C GLU A 292 30.50 23.65 -22.27
N ARG A 293 29.30 23.32 -21.76
CA ARG A 293 28.42 22.30 -22.35
C ARG A 293 28.03 22.61 -23.79
N PHE A 294 27.86 23.88 -24.15
CA PHE A 294 27.48 24.32 -25.50
C PHE A 294 28.68 24.44 -26.45
N GLY A 295 29.91 24.33 -25.95
CA GLY A 295 31.12 24.63 -26.72
C GLY A 295 31.19 26.08 -27.19
N LEU A 296 30.73 27.01 -26.35
CA LEU A 296 30.66 28.45 -26.63
C LEU A 296 31.54 29.24 -25.66
N SER A 297 31.89 30.45 -26.08
CA SER A 297 32.44 31.48 -25.20
C SER A 297 31.52 32.69 -25.24
N GLY A 298 31.46 33.44 -24.14
CA GLY A 298 30.60 34.61 -24.04
C GLY A 298 30.90 35.47 -22.82
N ASN A 299 30.36 36.68 -22.82
CA ASN A 299 30.53 37.65 -21.74
C ASN A 299 29.15 38.03 -21.16
N VAL A 300 29.04 38.11 -19.83
CA VAL A 300 27.84 38.61 -19.16
C VAL A 300 27.73 40.12 -19.42
N LEU A 301 26.63 40.54 -20.07
CA LEU A 301 26.35 41.95 -20.33
C LEU A 301 25.66 42.63 -19.16
N ALA A 302 24.71 41.93 -18.54
CA ALA A 302 23.91 42.41 -17.44
C ALA A 302 23.33 41.22 -16.66
N THR A 303 22.93 41.47 -15.41
CA THR A 303 22.21 40.51 -14.58
C THR A 303 20.94 41.14 -14.01
N VAL A 304 19.95 40.30 -13.73
CA VAL A 304 18.68 40.71 -13.14
C VAL A 304 18.13 39.63 -12.21
N ASN A 305 17.32 40.03 -11.24
CA ASN A 305 16.51 39.10 -10.47
C ASN A 305 15.37 38.52 -11.33
N GLY A 306 15.09 37.22 -11.21
CA GLY A 306 14.16 36.49 -12.07
C GLY A 306 12.74 37.06 -12.07
N LYS A 307 12.32 37.74 -11.00
CA LYS A 307 11.06 38.47 -10.93
C LYS A 307 10.87 39.46 -12.09
N ALA A 308 11.95 40.07 -12.58
CA ALA A 308 11.90 41.01 -13.70
C ALA A 308 11.67 40.34 -15.07
N LEU A 309 11.85 39.01 -15.16
CA LEU A 309 11.61 38.25 -16.39
C LEU A 309 10.14 37.84 -16.55
N GLY A 310 9.36 37.89 -15.47
CA GLY A 310 7.96 37.47 -15.46
C GLY A 310 7.11 38.19 -16.51
N GLY A 311 6.34 37.43 -17.28
CA GLY A 311 5.44 37.92 -18.32
C GLY A 311 6.12 38.30 -19.65
N ILE A 312 7.45 38.17 -19.78
CA ILE A 312 8.13 38.37 -21.06
C ILE A 312 7.83 37.18 -21.97
N HIS A 313 7.46 37.45 -23.23
CA HIS A 313 7.15 36.42 -24.19
C HIS A 313 8.35 36.00 -25.03
N PHE A 314 8.49 34.69 -25.18
CA PHE A 314 9.38 34.06 -26.16
C PHE A 314 8.52 33.32 -27.20
N LYS A 315 9.10 33.00 -28.35
CA LYS A 315 8.47 32.17 -29.38
C LYS A 315 8.83 30.72 -29.14
N HIS A 316 7.87 29.83 -29.39
CA HIS A 316 8.14 28.40 -29.45
C HIS A 316 9.33 28.12 -30.41
N PRO A 317 10.24 27.18 -30.11
CA PRO A 317 11.46 26.97 -30.90
C PRO A 317 11.18 26.62 -32.37
N LEU A 318 10.01 26.02 -32.65
CA LEU A 318 9.58 25.64 -33.99
C LEU A 318 8.64 26.65 -34.67
N ALA A 319 8.42 27.83 -34.08
CA ALA A 319 7.49 28.83 -34.61
C ALA A 319 7.80 29.27 -36.05
N HIS A 320 9.08 29.28 -36.44
CA HIS A 320 9.50 29.61 -37.81
C HIS A 320 9.57 28.40 -38.76
N VAL A 321 9.24 27.20 -38.28
CA VAL A 321 9.30 25.94 -39.04
C VAL A 321 7.92 25.56 -39.56
N ASP A 322 6.89 25.63 -38.72
CA ASP A 322 5.52 25.26 -39.07
C ASP A 322 4.52 26.13 -38.29
N ALA A 323 3.45 26.56 -38.98
CA ALA A 323 2.45 27.48 -38.43
C ALA A 323 1.73 26.93 -37.19
N GLY A 324 1.63 25.61 -37.02
CA GLY A 324 1.09 24.98 -35.81
C GLY A 324 1.93 25.23 -34.55
N TYR A 325 3.14 25.74 -34.71
CA TYR A 325 4.02 26.15 -33.61
C TYR A 325 4.19 27.67 -33.50
N ASP A 326 3.50 28.48 -34.32
CA ASP A 326 3.56 29.95 -34.22
C ASP A 326 2.75 30.47 -33.03
N ARG A 327 3.31 30.23 -31.84
CA ARG A 327 2.73 30.61 -30.54
C ARG A 327 3.81 31.12 -29.60
N LEU A 328 3.36 31.87 -28.59
CA LEU A 328 4.20 32.42 -27.55
C LEU A 328 4.35 31.45 -26.37
N SER A 329 5.49 31.54 -25.70
CA SER A 329 5.84 30.91 -24.44
C SER A 329 6.18 32.03 -23.43
N PRO A 330 5.19 32.56 -22.68
CA PRO A 330 5.43 33.54 -21.62
C PRO A 330 6.31 32.95 -20.52
N VAL A 331 7.11 33.79 -19.86
CA VAL A 331 7.81 33.43 -18.63
C VAL A 331 6.87 33.55 -17.44
N TYR A 332 6.61 32.45 -16.75
CA TYR A 332 5.90 32.37 -15.48
C TYR A 332 6.89 32.22 -14.33
N LEU A 333 6.57 32.83 -13.19
CA LEU A 333 7.44 32.79 -12.02
C LEU A 333 7.08 31.57 -11.17
N ALA A 334 8.06 30.72 -10.88
CA ALA A 334 7.82 29.47 -10.18
C ALA A 334 8.94 29.11 -9.21
N ASP A 335 8.58 28.88 -7.94
CA ASP A 335 9.54 28.67 -6.84
C ASP A 335 10.23 27.29 -6.88
N TYR A 336 9.75 26.36 -7.72
CA TYR A 336 10.36 25.04 -7.86
C TYR A 336 11.63 25.04 -8.74
N VAL A 337 11.86 26.13 -9.49
CA VAL A 337 13.01 26.24 -10.40
C VAL A 337 14.29 26.46 -9.59
N SER A 338 15.29 25.61 -9.79
CA SER A 338 16.58 25.71 -9.11
C SER A 338 17.72 26.14 -10.07
N ALA A 339 18.88 26.46 -9.48
CA ALA A 339 20.14 26.67 -10.21
C ALA A 339 21.16 25.54 -9.93
N SER A 340 20.70 24.36 -9.49
CA SER A 340 21.58 23.20 -9.23
C SER A 340 22.09 22.54 -10.52
N ASP A 341 21.30 22.58 -11.58
CA ASP A 341 21.48 21.86 -12.83
C ASP A 341 20.66 22.49 -13.96
N GLY A 342 20.88 22.03 -15.20
CA GLY A 342 20.23 22.58 -16.39
C GLY A 342 20.73 23.97 -16.75
N THR A 343 19.81 24.93 -16.91
CA THR A 343 20.08 26.34 -17.29
C THR A 343 19.43 27.37 -16.36
N GLY A 344 18.63 26.92 -15.38
CA GLY A 344 17.80 27.76 -14.52
C GLY A 344 16.54 28.31 -15.19
N ILE A 345 16.22 27.87 -16.41
CA ILE A 345 14.92 28.13 -17.07
C ILE A 345 14.33 26.78 -17.46
N VAL A 346 13.10 26.52 -17.03
CA VAL A 346 12.42 25.25 -17.26
C VAL A 346 11.34 25.47 -18.32
N HIS A 347 11.32 24.64 -19.37
CA HIS A 347 10.21 24.67 -20.33
C HIS A 347 8.96 24.09 -19.68
N SER A 348 7.77 24.61 -19.98
CA SER A 348 6.52 24.16 -19.38
C SER A 348 5.56 23.61 -20.42
N ALA A 349 5.19 22.34 -20.25
CA ALA A 349 4.18 21.63 -21.04
C ALA A 349 3.10 21.10 -20.07
N PRO A 350 2.07 21.89 -19.74
CA PRO A 350 1.19 21.66 -18.59
C PRO A 350 0.40 20.35 -18.62
N ALA A 351 0.25 19.71 -19.78
CA ALA A 351 -0.34 18.38 -19.86
C ALA A 351 0.59 17.25 -19.34
N TYR A 352 1.89 17.49 -19.15
CA TYR A 352 2.89 16.45 -18.97
C TYR A 352 3.84 16.67 -17.77
N GLY A 353 3.50 17.60 -16.88
CA GLY A 353 4.21 17.86 -15.63
C GLY A 353 3.27 18.48 -14.59
N VAL A 354 3.36 18.05 -13.33
CA VAL A 354 2.48 18.55 -12.26
C VAL A 354 2.85 19.99 -11.90
N GLU A 355 4.14 20.28 -11.76
CA GLU A 355 4.66 21.62 -11.51
C GLU A 355 4.34 22.57 -12.68
N ASP A 356 4.45 22.07 -13.91
CA ASP A 356 4.07 22.80 -15.13
C ASP A 356 2.59 23.18 -15.14
N PHE A 357 1.73 22.21 -14.84
CA PHE A 357 0.29 22.42 -14.72
C PHE A 357 -0.04 23.45 -13.65
N ASN A 358 0.51 23.29 -12.45
CA ASN A 358 0.26 24.19 -11.33
C ASN A 358 0.74 25.61 -11.63
N SER A 359 1.94 25.77 -12.21
CA SER A 359 2.46 27.08 -12.62
C SER A 359 1.54 27.74 -13.64
N CYS A 360 1.17 27.03 -14.72
CA CYS A 360 0.33 27.59 -15.77
C CYS A 360 -1.07 27.99 -15.25
N VAL A 361 -1.68 27.15 -14.42
CA VAL A 361 -3.01 27.40 -13.85
C VAL A 361 -2.98 28.56 -12.85
N ALA A 362 -1.94 28.65 -12.01
CA ALA A 362 -1.75 29.78 -11.10
C ALA A 362 -1.58 31.12 -11.84
N HIS A 363 -1.07 31.08 -13.09
CA HIS A 363 -0.96 32.24 -13.97
C HIS A 363 -2.17 32.42 -14.91
N GLY A 364 -3.29 31.74 -14.64
CA GLY A 364 -4.57 31.98 -15.31
C GLY A 364 -4.83 31.18 -16.58
N MET A 365 -4.00 30.17 -16.91
CA MET A 365 -4.27 29.29 -18.05
C MET A 365 -5.53 28.43 -17.78
N ALA A 366 -6.52 28.53 -18.66
CA ALA A 366 -7.73 27.71 -18.55
C ALA A 366 -7.45 26.25 -18.95
N TYR A 367 -8.17 25.30 -18.36
CA TYR A 367 -7.98 23.88 -18.65
C TYR A 367 -8.21 23.50 -20.11
N ASN A 368 -9.13 24.19 -20.80
CA ASN A 368 -9.41 23.95 -22.22
C ASN A 368 -8.30 24.47 -23.14
N ASP A 369 -7.42 25.35 -22.66
CA ASP A 369 -6.29 25.88 -23.41
C ASP A 369 -5.04 24.99 -23.28
N ILE A 370 -5.05 23.98 -22.42
CA ILE A 370 -3.92 23.08 -22.20
C ILE A 370 -3.79 22.11 -23.37
N LEU A 371 -2.64 22.16 -24.07
CA LEU A 371 -2.33 21.28 -25.19
C LEU A 371 -2.04 19.86 -24.70
N ASN A 372 -2.90 18.91 -25.07
CA ASN A 372 -2.76 17.50 -24.74
C ASN A 372 -2.74 16.59 -25.98
N PRO A 373 -1.73 16.73 -26.87
CA PRO A 373 -1.70 16.01 -28.14
C PRO A 373 -1.43 14.49 -28.02
N VAL A 374 -0.90 14.00 -26.89
CA VAL A 374 -0.56 12.58 -26.71
C VAL A 374 -1.79 11.76 -26.31
N GLN A 375 -2.11 10.76 -27.12
CA GLN A 375 -3.22 9.83 -26.93
C GLN A 375 -2.87 8.78 -25.86
N GLY A 376 -3.90 8.07 -25.35
CA GLY A 376 -3.73 7.08 -24.26
C GLY A 376 -2.80 5.90 -24.59
N ASN A 377 -2.55 5.62 -25.87
CA ASN A 377 -1.62 4.61 -26.37
C ASN A 377 -0.17 5.13 -26.54
N GLY A 378 0.10 6.40 -26.18
CA GLY A 378 1.42 7.01 -26.31
C GLY A 378 1.76 7.56 -27.69
N THR A 379 0.79 7.70 -28.61
CA THR A 379 0.98 8.35 -29.92
C THR A 379 0.47 9.78 -29.93
N TYR A 380 1.11 10.69 -30.66
CA TYR A 380 0.49 12.00 -30.95
C TYR A 380 -0.78 11.85 -31.79
N ALA A 381 -1.73 12.77 -31.61
CA ALA A 381 -2.90 12.90 -32.48
C ALA A 381 -2.47 12.96 -33.95
N ALA A 382 -3.26 12.36 -34.85
CA ALA A 382 -2.85 12.18 -36.25
C ALA A 382 -2.66 13.51 -37.00
N ASP A 383 -3.42 14.53 -36.61
CA ASP A 383 -3.39 15.90 -37.11
C ASP A 383 -2.36 16.78 -36.40
N PHE A 384 -1.59 16.26 -35.44
CA PHE A 384 -0.60 17.04 -34.71
C PHE A 384 0.57 17.45 -35.63
N PRO A 385 0.91 18.75 -35.71
CA PRO A 385 1.92 19.26 -36.65
C PRO A 385 3.29 18.57 -36.52
N LEU A 386 3.93 18.25 -37.66
CA LEU A 386 5.24 17.59 -37.80
C LEU A 386 5.39 16.17 -37.22
N PHE A 387 4.75 15.85 -36.09
CA PHE A 387 4.97 14.62 -35.33
C PHE A 387 3.74 13.71 -35.22
N GLY A 388 2.63 14.08 -35.85
CA GLY A 388 1.36 13.38 -35.77
C GLY A 388 1.45 11.88 -36.10
N GLY A 389 0.72 11.07 -35.33
CA GLY A 389 0.68 9.61 -35.47
C GLY A 389 1.92 8.86 -34.96
N GLN A 390 2.99 9.55 -34.57
CA GLN A 390 4.18 8.89 -34.02
C GLN A 390 4.04 8.57 -32.54
N HIS A 391 4.54 7.41 -32.12
CA HIS A 391 4.70 7.09 -30.70
C HIS A 391 5.79 7.99 -30.10
N ILE A 392 5.56 8.54 -28.90
CA ILE A 392 6.43 9.58 -28.31
C ILE A 392 7.92 9.19 -28.25
N TRP A 393 8.22 7.94 -27.91
CA TRP A 393 9.60 7.42 -27.87
C TRP A 393 10.28 7.39 -29.24
N LYS A 394 9.52 7.15 -30.31
CA LYS A 394 10.01 7.21 -31.70
C LYS A 394 10.11 8.65 -32.19
N ALA A 395 9.27 9.55 -31.65
CA ALA A 395 9.29 10.96 -31.98
C ALA A 395 10.48 11.70 -31.33
N CYS A 396 11.01 11.26 -30.19
CA CYS A 396 12.17 11.89 -29.53
C CYS A 396 13.34 12.22 -30.49
N PRO A 397 13.92 11.26 -31.25
CA PRO A 397 14.99 11.58 -32.21
C PRO A 397 14.54 12.56 -33.29
N VAL A 398 13.31 12.42 -33.80
CA VAL A 398 12.76 13.31 -34.83
C VAL A 398 12.62 14.75 -34.32
N VAL A 399 12.18 14.94 -33.07
CA VAL A 399 12.10 16.26 -32.43
C VAL A 399 13.50 16.86 -32.27
N ILE A 400 14.48 16.08 -31.83
CA ILE A 400 15.87 16.53 -31.68
C ILE A 400 16.44 16.99 -33.02
N ASP A 401 16.24 16.19 -34.08
CA ASP A 401 16.73 16.51 -35.42
C ASP A 401 16.05 17.77 -35.97
N THR A 402 14.73 17.90 -35.79
CA THR A 402 13.97 19.10 -36.19
C THR A 402 14.48 20.35 -35.47
N LEU A 403 14.77 20.28 -34.16
CA LEU A 403 15.33 21.39 -33.40
C LEU A 403 16.76 21.75 -33.85
N ARG A 404 17.54 20.75 -34.27
CA ARG A 404 18.90 20.96 -34.80
C ARG A 404 18.84 21.67 -36.15
N GLU A 405 18.01 21.18 -37.06
CA GLU A 405 17.79 21.78 -38.40
C GLU A 405 17.22 23.20 -38.29
N ALA A 406 16.34 23.44 -37.31
CA ALA A 406 15.79 24.76 -37.01
C ALA A 406 16.78 25.73 -36.33
N GLY A 407 18.01 25.28 -36.03
CA GLY A 407 19.04 26.08 -35.36
C GLY A 407 18.74 26.42 -33.90
N ARG A 408 17.81 25.71 -33.25
CA ARG A 408 17.39 25.95 -31.86
C ARG A 408 18.04 25.02 -30.83
N LEU A 409 18.60 23.89 -31.26
CA LEU A 409 19.33 22.99 -30.37
C LEU A 409 20.73 23.58 -30.05
N PHE A 410 21.07 23.67 -28.76
CA PHE A 410 22.38 24.11 -28.27
C PHE A 410 23.29 22.94 -27.96
N CYS A 411 22.80 21.96 -27.20
CA CYS A 411 23.52 20.75 -26.86
C CYS A 411 22.54 19.59 -26.60
N THR A 412 23.05 18.37 -26.71
CA THR A 412 22.38 17.14 -26.30
C THR A 412 23.42 16.12 -25.84
N THR A 413 23.19 15.47 -24.71
CA THR A 413 24.05 14.45 -24.14
C THR A 413 23.24 13.28 -23.61
N ASP A 414 23.85 12.10 -23.54
CA ASP A 414 23.24 10.95 -22.87
C ASP A 414 23.45 11.04 -21.37
N ILE A 415 22.39 10.79 -20.59
CA ILE A 415 22.45 10.66 -19.14
C ILE A 415 21.78 9.36 -18.69
N VAL A 416 22.15 8.89 -17.51
CA VAL A 416 21.44 7.83 -16.78
C VAL A 416 20.93 8.45 -15.50
N HIS A 417 19.63 8.33 -15.25
CA HIS A 417 18.98 8.88 -14.07
C HIS A 417 17.82 8.01 -13.64
N SER A 418 17.42 8.17 -12.39
CA SER A 418 16.27 7.48 -11.83
C SER A 418 14.99 8.01 -12.47
N TYR A 419 14.16 7.11 -13.04
CA TYR A 419 12.94 7.47 -13.75
C TYR A 419 11.76 6.62 -13.29
N PRO A 420 10.54 7.18 -13.23
CA PRO A 420 9.36 6.43 -12.82
C PRO A 420 8.98 5.35 -13.84
N HIS A 421 8.73 4.15 -13.36
CA HIS A 421 8.28 2.99 -14.10
C HIS A 421 7.03 2.42 -13.46
N CYS A 422 6.19 1.76 -14.27
CA CYS A 422 5.06 1.01 -13.78
C CYS A 422 5.57 -0.14 -12.91
N TRP A 423 5.16 -0.21 -11.64
CA TRP A 423 5.57 -1.27 -10.73
C TRP A 423 5.29 -2.69 -11.25
N ARG A 424 4.30 -2.83 -12.14
CA ARG A 424 3.91 -4.13 -12.69
C ARG A 424 4.61 -4.48 -14.01
N HIS A 425 4.58 -3.56 -14.97
CA HIS A 425 5.14 -3.79 -16.32
C HIS A 425 6.63 -3.51 -16.40
N LYS A 426 7.18 -2.80 -15.41
CA LYS A 426 8.57 -2.33 -15.39
C LYS A 426 8.92 -1.48 -16.62
N THR A 427 7.93 -0.83 -17.23
CA THR A 427 8.08 0.09 -18.36
C THR A 427 7.99 1.54 -17.91
N PRO A 428 8.70 2.48 -18.57
CA PRO A 428 8.65 3.90 -18.22
C PRO A 428 7.23 4.46 -18.30
N VAL A 429 6.85 5.29 -17.33
CA VAL A 429 5.57 6.02 -17.35
C VAL A 429 5.78 7.49 -17.69
N ILE A 430 4.71 8.17 -18.09
CA ILE A 430 4.72 9.63 -18.26
C ILE A 430 3.69 10.26 -17.33
N TYR A 431 3.82 11.56 -17.06
CA TYR A 431 2.66 12.34 -16.68
C TYR A 431 1.83 12.65 -17.91
N ARG A 432 0.51 12.55 -17.80
CA ARG A 432 -0.44 12.95 -18.84
C ARG A 432 -1.68 13.52 -18.20
N ALA A 433 -2.11 14.69 -18.64
CA ALA A 433 -3.36 15.28 -18.22
C ALA A 433 -4.52 14.41 -18.71
N ALA A 434 -5.33 13.95 -17.77
CA ALA A 434 -6.53 13.19 -18.08
C ALA A 434 -7.67 13.71 -17.21
N ALA A 435 -8.86 13.82 -17.79
CA ALA A 435 -10.06 14.10 -17.02
C ALA A 435 -10.36 12.87 -16.16
N GLN A 436 -10.20 13.00 -14.85
CA GLN A 436 -10.39 11.91 -13.88
C GLN A 436 -11.32 12.39 -12.77
N TRP A 437 -11.81 11.43 -11.99
CA TRP A 437 -12.61 11.66 -10.80
C TRP A 437 -11.73 11.64 -9.58
N PHE A 438 -11.93 12.61 -8.69
CA PHE A 438 -11.12 12.80 -7.50
C PHE A 438 -11.98 12.93 -6.26
N ILE A 439 -11.47 12.43 -5.13
CA ILE A 439 -11.87 12.84 -3.79
C ILE A 439 -10.94 13.98 -3.37
N ARG A 440 -11.53 15.14 -3.10
CA ARG A 440 -10.82 16.35 -2.73
C ARG A 440 -10.32 16.28 -1.29
N MET A 441 -9.07 16.71 -1.08
CA MET A 441 -8.47 16.80 0.26
C MET A 441 -8.76 18.14 0.94
N ASP A 442 -8.74 19.23 0.18
CA ASP A 442 -8.85 20.61 0.66
C ASP A 442 -10.18 21.28 0.26
N GLU A 443 -10.26 22.61 0.40
CA GLU A 443 -11.45 23.39 0.09
C GLU A 443 -11.89 23.26 -1.38
N GLY A 444 -13.21 23.25 -1.57
CA GLY A 444 -13.83 23.22 -2.89
C GLY A 444 -15.30 22.82 -2.87
N GLU A 445 -15.85 22.69 -4.08
CA GLU A 445 -17.21 22.24 -4.33
C GLU A 445 -17.19 20.86 -5.00
N GLY A 446 -18.01 19.95 -4.47
CA GLY A 446 -18.22 18.63 -5.03
C GLY A 446 -19.51 18.55 -5.84
N VAL A 447 -19.57 17.60 -6.77
CA VAL A 447 -20.78 17.33 -7.56
C VAL A 447 -21.88 16.77 -6.66
N PHE A 448 -23.12 17.18 -6.87
CA PHE A 448 -24.31 16.66 -6.15
C PHE A 448 -24.21 16.70 -4.61
N THR A 449 -23.53 17.72 -4.06
CA THR A 449 -23.41 17.93 -2.61
C THR A 449 -24.80 18.14 -1.98
N LYS A 450 -25.10 17.44 -0.89
CA LYS A 450 -26.35 17.59 -0.11
C LYS A 450 -26.08 18.07 1.31
N ASP A 451 -25.16 17.42 2.01
CA ASP A 451 -24.78 17.70 3.39
C ASP A 451 -23.27 17.83 3.49
N LYS A 452 -22.76 18.96 2.98
CA LYS A 452 -21.32 19.26 2.92
C LYS A 452 -20.67 19.02 4.28
N ALA A 453 -19.53 18.33 4.28
CA ALA A 453 -18.74 18.15 5.48
C ALA A 453 -18.37 19.50 6.13
N PRO A 454 -18.26 19.56 7.48
CA PRO A 454 -18.00 20.81 8.20
C PRO A 454 -16.57 21.33 8.05
N ASP A 455 -15.63 20.50 7.60
CA ASP A 455 -14.22 20.84 7.41
C ASP A 455 -13.67 20.03 6.21
N THR A 456 -12.49 20.41 5.74
CA THR A 456 -11.75 19.71 4.69
C THR A 456 -11.44 18.27 5.11
N LEU A 457 -11.33 17.37 4.12
CA LEU A 457 -11.00 15.97 4.41
C LEU A 457 -9.63 15.84 5.07
N ARG A 458 -8.67 16.69 4.68
CA ARG A 458 -7.34 16.74 5.29
C ARG A 458 -7.41 17.05 6.77
N ASN A 459 -8.12 18.11 7.17
CA ASN A 459 -8.20 18.51 8.58
C ASN A 459 -8.91 17.45 9.42
N MET A 460 -10.02 16.90 8.93
CA MET A 460 -10.72 15.81 9.62
C MET A 460 -9.83 14.57 9.79
N ALA A 461 -9.08 14.19 8.75
CA ALA A 461 -8.14 13.07 8.83
C ALA A 461 -6.99 13.33 9.82
N LEU A 462 -6.43 14.55 9.82
CA LEU A 462 -5.39 14.93 10.78
C LEU A 462 -5.91 14.92 12.22
N ALA A 463 -7.12 15.42 12.47
CA ALA A 463 -7.75 15.39 13.78
C ALA A 463 -8.01 13.94 14.24
N ALA A 464 -8.54 13.09 13.36
CA ALA A 464 -8.78 11.68 13.66
C ALA A 464 -7.50 10.89 13.95
N ILE A 465 -6.36 11.25 13.33
CA ILE A 465 -5.04 10.69 13.65
C ILE A 465 -4.61 11.07 15.08
N GLU A 466 -4.92 12.29 15.53
CA GLU A 466 -4.59 12.71 16.89
C GLU A 466 -5.32 11.88 17.95
N GLU A 467 -6.52 11.42 17.64
CA GLU A 467 -7.38 10.59 18.51
C GLU A 467 -7.07 9.08 18.44
N THR A 468 -6.25 8.65 17.48
CA THR A 468 -5.90 7.24 17.26
C THR A 468 -4.67 6.82 18.07
N ALA A 469 -4.72 5.66 18.72
CA ALA A 469 -3.55 5.06 19.37
C ALA A 469 -2.64 4.34 18.34
N PHE A 470 -1.32 4.42 18.51
CA PHE A 470 -0.34 3.82 17.59
C PHE A 470 0.64 2.90 18.33
N TYR A 471 0.87 1.72 17.75
CA TYR A 471 1.80 0.71 18.25
C TYR A 471 2.72 0.28 17.09
N PRO A 472 3.98 0.74 17.02
CA PRO A 472 4.63 1.74 17.88
C PRO A 472 4.17 3.20 17.66
N GLU A 473 4.43 4.07 18.63
CA GLU A 473 3.96 5.48 18.63
C GLU A 473 4.42 6.30 17.41
N ASN A 474 5.62 6.02 16.88
CA ASN A 474 6.17 6.73 15.71
C ASN A 474 5.36 6.51 14.43
N GLY A 475 4.47 5.50 14.38
CA GLY A 475 3.50 5.32 13.29
C GLY A 475 2.59 6.53 13.10
N LYS A 476 2.30 7.27 14.18
CA LYS A 476 1.47 8.48 14.15
C LYS A 476 2.07 9.56 13.24
N THR A 477 3.33 9.92 13.47
CA THR A 477 4.04 10.92 12.66
C THR A 477 4.07 10.50 11.19
N ARG A 478 4.32 9.21 10.92
CA ARG A 478 4.37 8.68 9.56
C ARG A 478 3.04 8.85 8.80
N LEU A 479 1.91 8.49 9.42
CA LEU A 479 0.60 8.66 8.78
C LEU A 479 0.22 10.15 8.66
N ARG A 480 0.52 10.95 9.70
CA ARG A 480 0.26 12.39 9.73
C ARG A 480 0.98 13.14 8.62
N ASP A 481 2.29 12.93 8.45
CA ASP A 481 3.09 13.62 7.44
C ASP A 481 2.61 13.31 6.02
N MET A 482 2.19 12.05 5.78
CA MET A 482 1.61 11.65 4.51
C MET A 482 0.28 12.36 4.24
N ILE A 483 -0.59 12.48 5.25
CA ILE A 483 -1.86 13.20 5.11
C ILE A 483 -1.65 14.70 4.96
N ALA A 484 -0.67 15.30 5.64
CA ALA A 484 -0.45 16.75 5.62
C ALA A 484 -0.14 17.28 4.20
N GLY A 485 0.66 16.56 3.42
CA GLY A 485 1.06 16.95 2.06
C GLY A 485 0.30 16.27 0.92
N ARG A 486 -0.69 15.42 1.22
CA ARG A 486 -1.36 14.58 0.21
C ARG A 486 -2.11 15.38 -0.86
N PRO A 487 -1.92 15.14 -2.17
CA PRO A 487 -2.78 15.71 -3.21
C PRO A 487 -4.17 15.04 -3.24
N ASP A 488 -5.12 15.63 -3.98
CA ASP A 488 -6.44 15.02 -4.19
C ASP A 488 -6.35 13.57 -4.71
N TRP A 489 -7.21 12.71 -4.17
CA TRP A 489 -7.15 11.28 -4.42
C TRP A 489 -7.90 10.94 -5.72
N CYS A 490 -7.16 10.58 -6.77
CA CYS A 490 -7.71 10.11 -8.04
C CYS A 490 -8.36 8.72 -7.89
N ILE A 491 -9.68 8.62 -8.00
CA ILE A 491 -10.45 7.41 -7.71
C ILE A 491 -10.95 6.66 -8.96
N SER A 492 -10.82 7.22 -10.16
CA SER A 492 -11.22 6.54 -11.40
C SER A 492 -10.06 5.79 -12.05
N ARG A 493 -10.33 4.60 -12.58
CA ARG A 493 -9.38 3.77 -13.34
C ARG A 493 -10.02 3.27 -14.64
N GLN A 494 -9.25 3.29 -15.73
CA GLN A 494 -9.69 2.84 -17.06
C GLN A 494 -9.47 1.33 -17.21
N ARG A 495 -10.20 0.54 -16.44
CA ARG A 495 -10.00 -0.92 -16.29
C ARG A 495 -11.32 -1.70 -16.37
N SER A 496 -11.22 -3.02 -16.39
CA SER A 496 -12.36 -3.92 -16.55
C SER A 496 -12.81 -4.58 -15.26
N TRP A 497 -11.89 -4.88 -14.34
CA TRP A 497 -12.11 -5.68 -13.13
C TRP A 497 -12.07 -4.84 -11.84
N GLY A 498 -13.25 -4.39 -11.42
CA GLY A 498 -13.52 -3.70 -10.16
C GLY A 498 -14.88 -3.01 -10.19
N VAL A 499 -15.26 -2.37 -9.09
CA VAL A 499 -16.57 -1.74 -8.92
C VAL A 499 -16.73 -0.56 -9.90
N PRO A 500 -17.80 -0.47 -10.70
CA PRO A 500 -17.94 0.57 -11.71
C PRO A 500 -18.12 1.96 -11.10
N LEU A 501 -17.67 3.03 -11.80
CA LEU A 501 -18.18 4.40 -11.57
C LEU A 501 -19.47 4.57 -12.39
N PRO A 502 -20.67 4.59 -11.77
CA PRO A 502 -21.94 4.60 -12.49
C PRO A 502 -22.33 5.99 -13.01
N PHE A 503 -21.45 6.59 -13.81
CA PHE A 503 -21.60 7.93 -14.36
C PHE A 503 -21.96 7.92 -15.83
N PHE A 504 -22.78 8.89 -16.23
CA PHE A 504 -23.12 9.21 -17.61
C PHE A 504 -22.68 10.64 -17.89
N LEU A 505 -21.90 10.82 -18.95
CA LEU A 505 -21.34 12.10 -19.34
C LEU A 505 -21.98 12.57 -20.63
N HIS A 506 -22.43 13.83 -20.66
CA HIS A 506 -22.93 14.43 -21.89
C HIS A 506 -21.83 14.44 -22.94
N LYS A 507 -22.15 14.08 -24.18
CA LYS A 507 -21.15 13.91 -25.27
C LYS A 507 -20.41 15.22 -25.60
N ASP A 508 -21.11 16.34 -25.55
CA ASP A 508 -20.53 17.65 -25.88
C ASP A 508 -19.92 18.36 -24.66
N SER A 509 -20.67 18.58 -23.58
CA SER A 509 -20.18 19.31 -22.40
C SER A 509 -19.32 18.49 -21.46
N GLY A 510 -19.43 17.15 -21.47
CA GLY A 510 -18.80 16.28 -20.48
C GLY A 510 -19.40 16.37 -19.08
N GLU A 511 -20.51 17.08 -18.89
CA GLU A 511 -21.18 17.19 -17.59
C GLU A 511 -21.87 15.88 -17.20
N LEU A 512 -22.01 15.65 -15.89
CA LEU A 512 -22.77 14.52 -15.37
C LEU A 512 -24.26 14.66 -15.70
N HIS A 513 -24.90 13.52 -15.94
CA HIS A 513 -26.35 13.47 -16.08
C HIS A 513 -27.07 14.02 -14.83
N PRO A 514 -28.11 14.86 -14.94
CA PRO A 514 -28.78 15.46 -13.78
C PRO A 514 -29.31 14.44 -12.75
N LYS A 515 -29.66 13.24 -13.21
CA LYS A 515 -30.09 12.10 -12.38
C LYS A 515 -28.97 11.18 -11.88
N THR A 516 -27.71 11.62 -11.84
CA THR A 516 -26.58 10.76 -11.39
C THR A 516 -26.84 10.07 -10.06
N MET A 517 -27.49 10.72 -9.08
CA MET A 517 -27.76 10.12 -7.78
C MET A 517 -28.77 8.97 -7.84
N GLU A 518 -29.78 9.05 -8.71
CA GLU A 518 -30.73 7.96 -8.98
C GLU A 518 -30.06 6.80 -9.76
N ILE A 519 -29.15 7.15 -10.68
CA ILE A 519 -28.37 6.18 -11.45
C ILE A 519 -27.45 5.37 -10.53
N LEU A 520 -26.84 6.00 -9.52
CA LEU A 520 -26.03 5.32 -8.49
C LEU A 520 -26.87 4.30 -7.71
N ASP A 521 -28.10 4.64 -7.31
CA ASP A 521 -29.01 3.73 -6.61
C ASP A 521 -29.42 2.53 -7.49
N LEU A 522 -29.73 2.81 -8.76
CA LEU A 522 -30.03 1.77 -9.74
C LEU A 522 -28.82 0.85 -9.96
N ALA A 523 -27.63 1.41 -10.08
CA ALA A 523 -26.39 0.67 -10.27
C ALA A 523 -26.12 -0.26 -9.08
N ALA A 524 -26.20 0.25 -7.84
CA ALA A 524 -26.07 -0.56 -6.64
C ALA A 524 -27.09 -1.72 -6.62
N THR A 525 -28.35 -1.45 -6.98
CA THR A 525 -29.40 -2.48 -7.06
C THR A 525 -29.11 -3.54 -8.12
N MET A 526 -28.63 -3.13 -9.30
CA MET A 526 -28.26 -4.06 -10.38
C MET A 526 -27.06 -4.92 -10.01
N VAL A 527 -26.04 -4.32 -9.38
CA VAL A 527 -24.83 -5.01 -8.93
C VAL A 527 -25.15 -5.99 -7.81
N GLU A 528 -26.01 -5.63 -6.86
CA GLU A 528 -26.41 -6.57 -5.79
C GLU A 528 -27.13 -7.81 -6.35
N ALA A 529 -27.91 -7.63 -7.43
CA ALA A 529 -28.66 -8.71 -8.06
C ALA A 529 -27.84 -9.60 -9.01
N GLY A 530 -26.78 -9.07 -9.64
CA GLY A 530 -26.08 -9.79 -10.71
C GLY A 530 -24.60 -9.45 -10.90
N GLY A 531 -23.97 -8.84 -9.89
CA GLY A 531 -22.57 -8.42 -9.89
C GLY A 531 -22.27 -7.22 -10.79
N ILE A 532 -21.01 -6.78 -10.78
CA ILE A 532 -20.51 -5.75 -11.72
C ILE A 532 -20.75 -6.10 -13.19
N GLU A 533 -20.88 -7.39 -13.51
CA GLU A 533 -21.17 -7.90 -14.85
C GLU A 533 -22.56 -7.45 -15.33
N ALA A 534 -23.56 -7.44 -14.43
CA ALA A 534 -24.91 -6.96 -14.76
C ALA A 534 -24.93 -5.47 -15.11
N TRP A 535 -24.16 -4.65 -14.38
CA TRP A 535 -23.97 -3.26 -14.76
C TRP A 535 -23.24 -3.14 -16.08
N SER A 536 -22.11 -3.82 -16.25
CA SER A 536 -21.26 -3.71 -17.44
C SER A 536 -22.01 -4.01 -18.74
N LYS A 537 -22.84 -5.07 -18.75
CA LYS A 537 -23.59 -5.52 -19.93
C LYS A 537 -24.77 -4.63 -20.34
N ALA A 538 -25.38 -3.93 -19.38
CA ALA A 538 -26.56 -3.11 -19.65
C ALA A 538 -26.22 -1.88 -20.52
N SER A 539 -27.07 -1.58 -21.50
CA SER A 539 -26.85 -0.45 -22.42
C SER A 539 -27.20 0.90 -21.79
N THR A 540 -26.76 1.99 -22.44
CA THR A 540 -27.12 3.36 -22.06
C THR A 540 -28.63 3.55 -22.07
N GLU A 541 -29.31 3.07 -23.12
CA GLU A 541 -30.77 3.15 -23.30
C GLU A 541 -31.52 2.39 -22.21
N GLU A 542 -31.06 1.19 -21.87
CA GLU A 542 -31.67 0.37 -20.81
C GLU A 542 -31.56 1.05 -19.45
N ILE A 543 -30.38 1.57 -19.10
CA ILE A 543 -30.14 2.21 -17.80
C ILE A 543 -30.90 3.52 -17.70
N LEU A 544 -30.77 4.41 -18.69
CA LEU A 544 -31.45 5.69 -18.68
C LEU A 544 -32.98 5.54 -18.80
N GLY A 545 -33.46 4.52 -19.52
CA GLY A 545 -34.87 4.17 -19.56
C GLY A 545 -35.43 3.80 -18.18
N LYS A 546 -34.69 3.02 -17.38
CA LYS A 546 -35.10 2.65 -16.01
C LYS A 546 -35.18 3.82 -15.03
N VAL A 547 -34.44 4.92 -15.28
CA VAL A 547 -34.55 6.17 -14.49
C VAL A 547 -35.46 7.22 -15.15
N GLY A 548 -36.21 6.86 -16.20
CA GLY A 548 -37.17 7.72 -16.88
C GLY A 548 -36.59 8.73 -17.87
N CYS A 549 -35.36 8.52 -18.32
CA CYS A 549 -34.57 9.41 -19.20
C CYS A 549 -34.18 8.74 -20.52
N ALA A 550 -35.04 7.86 -21.07
CA ALA A 550 -34.73 7.13 -22.31
C ALA A 550 -34.36 8.04 -23.50
N ALA A 551 -34.94 9.24 -23.57
CA ALA A 551 -34.66 10.22 -24.61
C ALA A 551 -33.22 10.79 -24.54
N ASP A 552 -32.59 10.74 -23.37
CA ASP A 552 -31.25 11.30 -23.15
C ASP A 552 -30.16 10.35 -23.67
N ALA A 553 -30.48 9.08 -23.95
CA ALA A 553 -29.50 8.06 -24.32
C ALA A 553 -28.62 8.42 -25.53
N SER A 554 -29.16 9.15 -26.52
CA SER A 554 -28.37 9.60 -27.67
C SER A 554 -27.34 10.67 -27.33
N SER A 555 -27.53 11.43 -26.24
CA SER A 555 -26.70 12.58 -25.86
C SER A 555 -25.67 12.25 -24.77
N TYR A 556 -25.77 11.08 -24.15
CA TYR A 556 -24.89 10.67 -23.05
C TYR A 556 -24.06 9.43 -23.39
N THR A 557 -22.88 9.35 -22.77
CA THR A 557 -22.00 8.18 -22.83
C THR A 557 -21.86 7.60 -21.44
N LYS A 558 -22.12 6.29 -21.31
CA LYS A 558 -21.87 5.52 -20.09
C LYS A 558 -20.37 5.44 -19.83
N SER A 559 -19.93 5.81 -18.63
CA SER A 559 -18.55 5.65 -18.21
C SER A 559 -18.16 4.17 -18.18
N SER A 560 -16.97 3.86 -18.69
CA SER A 560 -16.34 2.54 -18.56
C SER A 560 -15.41 2.44 -17.35
N ASP A 561 -15.19 3.53 -16.63
CA ASP A 561 -14.27 3.58 -15.51
C ASP A 561 -14.75 2.73 -14.32
N ILE A 562 -13.79 2.24 -13.55
CA ILE A 562 -14.00 1.57 -12.26
C ILE A 562 -13.38 2.39 -11.13
N LEU A 563 -13.84 2.15 -9.90
CA LEU A 563 -13.26 2.69 -8.68
C LEU A 563 -11.87 2.08 -8.49
N GLU A 564 -10.99 2.86 -7.89
CA GLU A 564 -9.69 2.39 -7.48
C GLU A 564 -9.82 1.38 -6.35
N VAL A 565 -9.07 0.28 -6.43
CA VAL A 565 -9.04 -0.84 -5.46
C VAL A 565 -8.78 -0.45 -3.99
N TRP A 566 -8.13 0.68 -3.73
CA TRP A 566 -7.97 1.20 -2.37
C TRP A 566 -9.26 1.79 -1.80
N PHE A 567 -10.22 2.15 -2.65
CA PHE A 567 -11.58 2.48 -2.26
C PHE A 567 -12.34 1.21 -1.87
N ASP A 568 -12.21 0.10 -2.61
CA ASP A 568 -12.77 -1.20 -2.23
C ASP A 568 -12.35 -1.61 -0.82
N SER A 569 -11.04 -1.72 -0.60
CA SER A 569 -10.48 -2.11 0.71
C SER A 569 -10.72 -1.02 1.77
N GLY A 570 -10.60 0.26 1.39
CA GLY A 570 -10.78 1.40 2.27
C GLY A 570 -12.20 1.53 2.83
N THR A 571 -13.22 1.05 2.11
CA THR A 571 -14.61 1.14 2.57
C THR A 571 -15.09 -0.07 3.37
N THR A 572 -14.23 -1.06 3.64
CA THR A 572 -14.61 -2.29 4.36
C THR A 572 -15.14 -2.07 5.78
N HIS A 573 -14.77 -0.98 6.46
CA HIS A 573 -15.42 -0.58 7.73
C HIS A 573 -16.93 -0.31 7.59
N THR A 574 -17.40 -0.05 6.38
CA THR A 574 -18.81 0.15 6.05
C THR A 574 -19.37 -1.04 5.28
N THR A 575 -18.75 -1.44 4.16
CA THR A 575 -19.27 -2.51 3.29
C THR A 575 -19.25 -3.89 3.97
N VAL A 576 -18.32 -4.11 4.91
CA VAL A 576 -18.24 -5.36 5.67
C VAL A 576 -18.92 -5.21 7.03
N LEU A 577 -18.39 -4.36 7.92
CA LEU A 577 -18.81 -4.34 9.32
C LEU A 577 -20.26 -3.88 9.53
N LYS A 578 -20.77 -3.04 8.62
CA LYS A 578 -22.15 -2.56 8.61
C LYS A 578 -22.99 -3.15 7.46
N GLY A 579 -22.33 -3.78 6.48
CA GLY A 579 -22.94 -4.31 5.27
C GLY A 579 -23.06 -5.84 5.28
N SER A 580 -22.11 -6.55 4.69
CA SER A 580 -22.16 -8.02 4.54
C SER A 580 -22.10 -8.79 5.86
N HIS A 581 -21.50 -8.22 6.90
CA HIS A 581 -21.35 -8.84 8.22
C HIS A 581 -21.95 -7.93 9.30
N PRO A 582 -23.26 -7.65 9.25
CA PRO A 582 -23.89 -6.68 10.13
C PRO A 582 -23.78 -7.12 11.59
N GLY A 583 -23.41 -6.19 12.46
CA GLY A 583 -23.21 -6.46 13.88
C GLY A 583 -21.84 -7.05 14.24
N SER A 584 -20.92 -7.21 13.28
CA SER A 584 -19.52 -7.54 13.59
C SER A 584 -18.74 -6.34 14.14
N GLY A 585 -19.14 -5.11 13.79
CA GLY A 585 -18.60 -3.87 14.35
C GLY A 585 -19.23 -3.43 15.68
N HIS A 586 -18.75 -2.29 16.18
CA HIS A 586 -19.35 -1.55 17.29
C HIS A 586 -20.62 -0.80 16.83
N PRO A 587 -21.63 -0.62 17.70
CA PRO A 587 -22.89 0.02 17.30
C PRO A 587 -22.80 1.54 17.16
N GLU A 588 -21.87 2.20 17.86
CA GLU A 588 -21.83 3.67 17.99
C GLU A 588 -21.07 4.41 16.87
N GLY A 589 -20.35 3.69 15.99
CA GLY A 589 -19.54 4.34 14.97
C GLY A 589 -18.83 3.37 14.03
N PRO A 590 -18.02 3.90 13.08
CA PRO A 590 -17.22 3.08 12.17
C PRO A 590 -15.98 2.44 12.83
N GLU A 591 -15.63 2.86 14.05
CA GLU A 591 -14.38 2.48 14.71
C GLU A 591 -14.36 1.01 15.10
N THR A 592 -13.29 0.29 14.74
CA THR A 592 -12.90 -0.96 15.38
C THR A 592 -11.87 -0.72 16.48
N ASP A 593 -11.59 -1.71 17.32
CA ASP A 593 -10.61 -1.53 18.40
C ASP A 593 -9.17 -1.55 17.85
N LEU A 594 -8.92 -2.31 16.79
CA LEU A 594 -7.58 -2.43 16.21
C LEU A 594 -7.61 -2.70 14.71
N TYR A 595 -6.77 -1.98 13.96
CA TYR A 595 -6.25 -2.39 12.66
C TYR A 595 -4.80 -2.86 12.82
N LEU A 596 -4.43 -3.97 12.17
CA LEU A 596 -3.08 -4.53 12.24
C LEU A 596 -2.57 -4.91 10.86
N GLU A 597 -1.53 -4.24 10.36
CA GLU A 597 -0.89 -4.56 9.08
C GLU A 597 0.61 -4.22 9.04
N GLY A 598 1.25 -4.53 7.91
CA GLY A 598 2.63 -4.13 7.61
C GLY A 598 2.79 -2.62 7.44
N HIS A 599 4.01 -2.12 7.61
CA HIS A 599 4.30 -0.68 7.58
C HIS A 599 3.96 0.01 6.25
N ASP A 600 3.91 -0.72 5.14
CA ASP A 600 3.49 -0.24 3.84
C ASP A 600 2.04 0.25 3.83
N GLN A 601 1.20 -0.24 4.74
CA GLN A 601 -0.21 0.13 4.81
C GLN A 601 -0.47 1.55 5.34
N HIS A 602 0.56 2.25 5.85
CA HIS A 602 0.51 3.71 6.06
C HIS A 602 0.28 4.49 4.76
N ARG A 603 0.63 3.91 3.61
CA ARG A 603 0.34 4.46 2.27
C ARG A 603 -0.80 3.75 1.56
N GLY A 604 -1.27 2.63 2.12
CA GLY A 604 -2.31 1.77 1.56
C GLY A 604 -3.56 1.78 2.44
N TRP A 605 -3.85 0.66 3.09
CA TRP A 605 -5.14 0.40 3.70
C TRP A 605 -5.46 1.26 4.92
N PHE A 606 -4.51 1.55 5.81
CA PHE A 606 -4.75 2.46 6.95
C PHE A 606 -5.15 3.84 6.45
N HIS A 607 -4.52 4.26 5.36
CA HIS A 607 -4.69 5.56 4.74
C HIS A 607 -6.04 5.67 4.01
N SER A 608 -6.36 4.74 3.12
CA SER A 608 -7.64 4.78 2.40
C SER A 608 -8.83 4.57 3.33
N SER A 609 -8.69 3.72 4.36
CA SER A 609 -9.73 3.53 5.38
C SER A 609 -9.96 4.81 6.18
N LEU A 610 -8.89 5.52 6.59
CA LEU A 610 -8.99 6.82 7.25
C LEU A 610 -9.77 7.82 6.40
N LEU A 611 -9.37 7.98 5.14
CA LEU A 611 -9.98 8.97 4.25
C LEU A 611 -11.45 8.68 3.98
N THR A 612 -11.81 7.43 3.70
CA THR A 612 -13.21 7.08 3.43
C THR A 612 -14.08 7.19 4.69
N ALA A 613 -13.56 6.81 5.86
CA ALA A 613 -14.28 6.96 7.13
C ALA A 613 -14.46 8.44 7.51
N CYS A 614 -13.42 9.27 7.38
CA CYS A 614 -13.53 10.71 7.60
C CYS A 614 -14.48 11.37 6.60
N ALA A 615 -14.43 10.98 5.32
CA ALA A 615 -15.34 11.50 4.31
C ALA A 615 -16.82 11.15 4.62
N MET A 616 -17.10 9.93 5.08
CA MET A 616 -18.48 9.48 5.35
C MET A 616 -19.00 9.83 6.75
N TYR A 617 -18.14 9.82 7.77
CA TYR A 617 -18.51 9.90 9.18
C TYR A 617 -17.76 10.99 9.97
N GLY A 618 -16.70 11.58 9.42
CA GLY A 618 -15.87 12.57 10.11
C GLY A 618 -14.94 12.01 11.19
N ARG A 619 -14.71 10.69 11.20
CA ARG A 619 -13.88 9.98 12.20
C ARG A 619 -13.06 8.87 11.55
N ALA A 620 -12.01 8.41 12.22
CA ALA A 620 -11.24 7.23 11.80
C ALA A 620 -12.09 5.94 11.89
N PRO A 621 -11.75 4.87 11.14
CA PRO A 621 -12.40 3.57 11.26
C PRO A 621 -11.75 2.65 12.30
N TYR A 622 -10.83 3.17 13.12
CA TYR A 622 -10.09 2.43 14.13
C TYR A 622 -9.77 3.31 15.33
N LYS A 623 -9.76 2.71 16.52
CA LYS A 623 -9.26 3.32 17.76
C LYS A 623 -7.74 3.17 17.90
N GLY A 624 -7.18 2.13 17.31
CA GLY A 624 -5.75 1.84 17.35
C GLY A 624 -5.23 1.23 16.06
N ILE A 625 -3.97 1.56 15.74
CA ILE A 625 -3.18 0.92 14.67
C ILE A 625 -1.99 0.20 15.30
N LEU A 626 -1.83 -1.08 14.97
CA LEU A 626 -0.61 -1.84 15.21
C LEU A 626 0.11 -2.09 13.89
N THR A 627 1.38 -1.71 13.83
CA THR A 627 2.21 -1.89 12.64
C THR A 627 3.34 -2.87 12.89
N HIS A 628 3.55 -3.79 11.94
CA HIS A 628 4.75 -4.61 11.91
C HIS A 628 5.68 -4.28 10.73
N GLY A 629 6.97 -4.58 10.87
CA GLY A 629 7.95 -4.46 9.79
C GLY A 629 7.84 -5.56 8.73
N PHE A 630 8.72 -5.51 7.73
CA PHE A 630 8.80 -6.54 6.69
C PHE A 630 9.63 -7.73 7.13
N THR A 631 9.38 -8.87 6.51
CA THR A 631 10.23 -10.05 6.68
C THR A 631 11.46 -9.92 5.77
N VAL A 632 12.66 -9.95 6.35
CA VAL A 632 13.95 -9.78 5.68
C VAL A 632 14.86 -10.98 5.91
N ASP A 633 15.89 -11.15 5.08
CA ASP A 633 16.94 -12.14 5.33
C ASP A 633 17.84 -11.72 6.51
N SER A 634 18.78 -12.58 6.93
CA SER A 634 19.69 -12.28 8.04
C SER A 634 20.69 -11.15 7.78
N LYS A 635 20.73 -10.59 6.56
CA LYS A 635 21.50 -9.40 6.21
C LYS A 635 20.62 -8.14 6.08
N GLY A 636 19.32 -8.25 6.34
CA GLY A 636 18.36 -7.15 6.21
C GLY A 636 17.88 -6.89 4.78
N HIS A 637 18.17 -7.76 3.82
CA HIS A 637 17.66 -7.59 2.47
C HIS A 637 16.24 -8.14 2.35
N LYS A 638 15.43 -7.50 1.48
CA LYS A 638 14.11 -8.00 1.12
C LYS A 638 14.20 -9.42 0.60
N MET A 639 13.39 -10.31 1.17
CA MET A 639 13.31 -11.70 0.70
C MET A 639 12.63 -11.78 -0.66
N SER A 640 13.22 -12.53 -1.59
CA SER A 640 12.59 -12.86 -2.87
C SER A 640 13.00 -14.24 -3.37
N LYS A 641 12.10 -14.92 -4.10
CA LYS A 641 12.39 -16.23 -4.71
C LYS A 641 13.54 -16.13 -5.72
N SER A 642 13.64 -15.03 -6.48
CA SER A 642 14.70 -14.81 -7.47
C SER A 642 16.08 -14.58 -6.84
N ALA A 643 16.15 -14.00 -5.63
CA ALA A 643 17.39 -13.82 -4.90
C ALA A 643 17.83 -15.08 -4.11
N GLY A 644 17.00 -16.12 -4.05
CA GLY A 644 17.30 -17.38 -3.34
C GLY A 644 17.41 -17.23 -1.82
N ASN A 645 17.01 -16.09 -1.25
CA ASN A 645 17.08 -15.78 0.18
C ASN A 645 15.72 -15.89 0.89
N GLY A 646 14.68 -16.33 0.19
CA GLY A 646 13.32 -16.40 0.74
C GLY A 646 13.08 -17.63 1.62
N VAL A 647 12.44 -17.42 2.77
CA VAL A 647 11.88 -18.48 3.60
C VAL A 647 10.39 -18.64 3.28
N ASP A 648 10.01 -19.83 2.82
CA ASP A 648 8.64 -20.16 2.43
C ASP A 648 7.86 -20.77 3.62
N PRO A 649 6.68 -20.26 3.99
CA PRO A 649 5.95 -20.73 5.16
C PRO A 649 5.42 -22.16 4.99
N GLN A 650 5.10 -22.60 3.77
CA GLN A 650 4.63 -23.95 3.49
C GLN A 650 5.77 -24.96 3.68
N GLU A 651 6.94 -24.69 3.08
CA GLU A 651 8.13 -25.55 3.25
C GLU A 651 8.61 -25.58 4.71
N THR A 652 8.59 -24.44 5.39
CA THR A 652 8.95 -24.36 6.81
C THR A 652 7.98 -25.17 7.69
N SER A 653 6.68 -25.09 7.42
CA SER A 653 5.67 -25.87 8.15
C SER A 653 5.82 -27.38 7.93
N LYS A 654 6.23 -27.81 6.73
CA LYS A 654 6.53 -29.23 6.44
C LYS A 654 7.80 -29.71 7.12
N LYS A 655 8.83 -28.86 7.24
CA LYS A 655 10.13 -29.21 7.82
C LYS A 655 10.14 -29.16 9.35
N LEU A 656 9.57 -28.10 9.94
CA LEU A 656 9.70 -27.78 11.36
C LEU A 656 8.37 -27.76 12.12
N GLY A 657 7.27 -27.47 11.43
CA GLY A 657 5.95 -27.25 12.02
C GLY A 657 5.57 -25.76 12.05
N ALA A 658 4.28 -25.47 11.96
CA ALA A 658 3.73 -24.11 12.02
C ALA A 658 3.93 -23.47 13.39
N GLU A 659 3.94 -24.23 14.49
CA GLU A 659 4.21 -23.68 15.82
C GLU A 659 5.62 -23.08 15.94
N ILE A 660 6.59 -23.56 15.14
CA ILE A 660 7.93 -22.95 15.08
C ILE A 660 7.89 -21.59 14.40
N ILE A 661 7.08 -21.43 13.34
CA ILE A 661 6.86 -20.13 12.69
C ILE A 661 6.17 -19.20 13.68
N ARG A 662 5.14 -19.67 14.38
CA ARG A 662 4.40 -18.88 15.37
C ARG A 662 5.29 -18.41 16.52
N LEU A 663 6.13 -19.29 17.05
CA LEU A 663 7.09 -18.93 18.10
C LEU A 663 8.15 -17.96 17.57
N TRP A 664 8.60 -18.09 16.32
CA TRP A 664 9.51 -17.13 15.70
C TRP A 664 8.89 -15.74 15.60
N VAL A 665 7.63 -15.64 15.13
CA VAL A 665 6.87 -14.38 15.09
C VAL A 665 6.74 -13.79 16.49
N ALA A 666 6.33 -14.61 17.47
CA ALA A 666 6.17 -14.17 18.85
C ALA A 666 7.50 -13.73 19.50
N ALA A 667 8.62 -14.37 19.15
CA ALA A 667 9.94 -14.05 19.69
C ALA A 667 10.61 -12.83 19.04
N SER A 668 10.08 -12.35 17.92
CA SER A 668 10.67 -11.26 17.16
C SER A 668 10.06 -9.92 17.58
N ASP A 669 10.91 -8.90 17.71
CA ASP A 669 10.42 -7.52 17.79
C ASP A 669 9.89 -7.10 16.42
N TYR A 670 8.58 -7.17 16.26
CA TYR A 670 7.90 -6.89 15.01
C TYR A 670 7.81 -5.39 14.71
N SER A 671 8.17 -4.49 15.65
CA SER A 671 8.12 -3.04 15.42
C SER A 671 9.13 -2.59 14.35
N GLY A 672 10.21 -3.35 14.19
CA GLY A 672 11.16 -3.27 13.08
C GLY A 672 11.01 -4.43 12.08
N ASP A 673 11.93 -4.49 11.13
CA ASP A 673 11.99 -5.60 10.17
C ASP A 673 12.35 -6.92 10.87
N ILE A 674 11.66 -7.98 10.47
CA ILE A 674 11.73 -9.30 11.09
C ILE A 674 12.67 -10.19 10.29
N ALA A 675 13.86 -10.44 10.82
CA ALA A 675 14.86 -11.30 10.19
C ALA A 675 14.48 -12.78 10.30
N GLY A 676 14.61 -13.51 9.18
CA GLY A 676 14.36 -14.95 9.12
C GLY A 676 15.38 -15.67 8.24
N ASP A 677 16.00 -16.72 8.79
CA ASP A 677 16.78 -17.71 8.06
C ASP A 677 16.75 -19.07 8.80
N ASP A 678 17.33 -20.11 8.20
CA ASP A 678 17.40 -21.45 8.79
C ASP A 678 18.11 -21.47 10.16
N LYS A 679 19.09 -20.58 10.41
CA LYS A 679 19.83 -20.53 11.68
C LYS A 679 18.98 -19.90 12.78
N ILE A 680 18.25 -18.83 12.46
CA ILE A 680 17.30 -18.20 13.37
C ILE A 680 16.21 -19.21 13.75
N LEU A 681 15.62 -19.89 12.76
CA LEU A 681 14.60 -20.92 13.01
C LEU A 681 15.14 -22.08 13.86
N ALA A 682 16.40 -22.48 13.69
CA ALA A 682 17.03 -23.49 14.55
C ALA A 682 17.10 -23.05 16.03
N ARG A 683 17.41 -21.77 16.31
CA ARG A 683 17.39 -21.22 17.67
C ARG A 683 15.97 -21.20 18.27
N VAL A 684 14.98 -20.92 17.44
CA VAL A 684 13.56 -20.98 17.84
C VAL A 684 13.15 -22.42 18.19
N VAL A 685 13.63 -23.42 17.43
CA VAL A 685 13.43 -24.83 17.74
C VAL A 685 14.03 -25.20 19.11
N ASP A 686 15.21 -24.69 19.45
CA ASP A 686 15.83 -24.95 20.75
C ASP A 686 15.04 -24.32 21.91
N THR A 687 14.50 -23.11 21.69
CA THR A 687 13.59 -22.44 22.63
C THR A 687 12.32 -23.26 22.83
N TYR A 688 11.69 -23.72 21.74
CA TYR A 688 10.54 -24.62 21.78
C TYR A 688 10.83 -25.91 22.56
N ARG A 689 11.97 -26.55 22.30
CA ARG A 689 12.38 -27.78 23.00
C ARG A 689 12.55 -27.55 24.50
N ARG A 690 13.12 -26.41 24.91
CA ARG A 690 13.26 -26.04 26.32
C ARG A 690 11.89 -25.99 26.99
N ILE A 691 10.97 -25.20 26.44
CA ILE A 691 9.61 -25.03 26.97
C ILE A 691 8.89 -26.39 27.03
N ARG A 692 8.92 -27.15 25.92
CA ARG A 692 8.27 -28.47 25.82
C ARG A 692 8.79 -29.45 26.87
N ASN A 693 10.09 -29.53 27.06
CA ASN A 693 10.70 -30.47 28.00
C ASN A 693 10.39 -30.09 29.45
N THR A 694 10.35 -28.80 29.77
CA THR A 694 9.90 -28.33 31.08
C THR A 694 8.43 -28.73 31.33
N LEU A 695 7.54 -28.51 30.35
CA LEU A 695 6.14 -28.96 30.45
C LEU A 695 6.01 -30.48 30.58
N LYS A 696 6.81 -31.25 29.83
CA LYS A 696 6.82 -32.72 29.96
C LYS A 696 7.21 -33.13 31.38
N PHE A 697 8.25 -32.52 31.94
CA PHE A 697 8.70 -32.83 33.29
C PHE A 697 7.60 -32.55 34.32
N LEU A 698 6.94 -31.39 34.23
CA LEU A 698 5.82 -31.05 35.10
C LEU A 698 4.69 -32.08 34.98
N LEU A 699 4.21 -32.36 33.77
CA LEU A 699 3.14 -33.35 33.53
C LEU A 699 3.49 -34.76 34.03
N ALA A 700 4.76 -35.16 33.92
CA ALA A 700 5.19 -36.49 34.33
C ALA A 700 5.29 -36.65 35.85
N ASN A 701 5.44 -35.56 36.59
CA ASN A 701 5.53 -35.53 38.05
C ASN A 701 4.22 -35.11 38.73
N THR A 702 3.15 -34.97 37.96
CA THR A 702 1.81 -34.67 38.46
C THR A 702 0.77 -35.62 37.85
N ASN A 703 1.19 -36.82 37.45
CA ASN A 703 0.29 -37.79 36.79
C ASN A 703 -0.64 -38.51 37.78
N ASP A 704 -0.26 -38.50 39.05
CA ASP A 704 -0.88 -39.14 40.21
C ASP A 704 -1.39 -38.12 41.23
N PHE A 705 -1.28 -36.82 40.93
CA PHE A 705 -1.70 -35.72 41.80
C PHE A 705 -3.08 -35.19 41.38
N ASP A 706 -4.05 -35.24 42.29
CA ASP A 706 -5.36 -34.62 42.14
C ASP A 706 -5.49 -33.39 43.07
N PRO A 707 -5.52 -32.17 42.51
CA PRO A 707 -5.64 -30.94 43.30
C PRO A 707 -6.86 -30.87 44.23
N SER A 708 -7.91 -31.65 43.99
CA SER A 708 -9.12 -31.65 44.82
C SER A 708 -8.97 -32.40 46.14
N VAL A 709 -8.00 -33.32 46.23
CA VAL A 709 -7.78 -34.18 47.41
C VAL A 709 -6.35 -34.09 47.95
N ASP A 710 -5.36 -33.81 47.10
CA ASP A 710 -3.94 -33.87 47.46
C ASP A 710 -3.32 -32.48 47.71
N ALA A 711 -3.99 -31.40 47.28
CA ALA A 711 -3.48 -30.04 47.50
C ALA A 711 -3.49 -29.66 48.98
N VAL A 712 -2.37 -29.10 49.45
CA VAL A 712 -2.23 -28.62 50.83
C VAL A 712 -2.43 -27.10 50.91
N PRO A 713 -2.94 -26.57 52.05
CA PRO A 713 -2.98 -25.13 52.30
C PRO A 713 -1.60 -24.45 52.21
N LEU A 714 -1.58 -23.15 51.92
CA LEU A 714 -0.34 -22.38 51.73
C LEU A 714 0.57 -22.48 52.96
N GLU A 715 0.02 -22.48 54.16
CA GLU A 715 0.75 -22.59 55.43
C GLU A 715 1.42 -23.97 55.65
N GLN A 716 1.01 -25.00 54.91
CA GLN A 716 1.59 -26.34 54.95
C GLN A 716 2.63 -26.57 53.84
N MET A 717 2.74 -25.64 52.88
CA MET A 717 3.74 -25.71 51.82
C MET A 717 5.13 -25.32 52.34
N LEU A 718 6.18 -25.97 51.81
CA LEU A 718 7.54 -25.54 52.12
C LEU A 718 7.80 -24.15 51.54
N GLU A 719 8.77 -23.44 52.10
CA GLU A 719 9.15 -22.11 51.64
C GLU A 719 9.53 -22.08 50.15
N ILE A 720 10.24 -23.12 49.67
CA ILE A 720 10.61 -23.23 48.26
C ILE A 720 9.40 -23.37 47.32
N ASP A 721 8.33 -24.04 47.77
CA ASP A 721 7.10 -24.20 46.99
C ASP A 721 6.30 -22.89 46.95
N ARG A 722 6.23 -22.19 48.09
CA ARG A 722 5.64 -20.84 48.17
C ARG A 722 6.39 -19.84 47.31
N TYR A 723 7.73 -19.92 47.29
CA TYR A 723 8.57 -19.13 46.39
C TYR A 723 8.22 -19.41 44.92
N ALA A 724 8.13 -20.69 44.51
CA ALA A 724 7.80 -21.05 43.14
C ALA A 724 6.42 -20.52 42.71
N LEU A 725 5.41 -20.60 43.59
CA LEU A 725 4.09 -20.01 43.35
C LEU A 725 4.16 -18.48 43.19
N SER A 726 4.92 -17.79 44.05
CA SER A 726 5.12 -16.34 43.94
C SER A 726 5.82 -15.96 42.63
N ARG A 727 6.83 -16.72 42.19
CA ARG A 727 7.51 -16.51 40.92
C ARG A 727 6.59 -16.75 39.72
N ALA A 728 5.77 -17.80 39.77
CA ALA A 728 4.77 -18.07 38.74
C ALA A 728 3.74 -16.94 38.64
N ALA A 729 3.25 -16.44 39.77
CA ALA A 729 2.31 -15.32 39.81
C ALA A 729 2.92 -14.03 39.25
N GLN A 730 4.18 -13.73 39.58
CA GLN A 730 4.89 -12.58 39.02
C GLN A 730 5.06 -12.70 37.50
N LEU A 731 5.48 -13.86 37.01
CA LEU A 731 5.60 -14.09 35.57
C LEU A 731 4.25 -13.92 34.88
N GLN A 732 3.17 -14.45 35.45
CA GLN A 732 1.83 -14.31 34.89
C GLN A 732 1.42 -12.83 34.79
N ALA A 733 1.67 -12.03 35.84
CA ALA A 733 1.38 -10.60 35.82
C ALA A 733 2.16 -9.87 34.72
N ASP A 734 3.46 -10.15 34.58
CA ASP A 734 4.31 -9.58 33.53
C ASP A 734 3.81 -9.96 32.13
N ILE A 735 3.46 -11.23 31.91
CA ILE A 735 2.94 -11.71 30.63
C ILE A 735 1.65 -10.97 30.27
N LEU A 736 0.70 -10.88 31.20
CA LEU A 736 -0.56 -10.19 30.98
C LEU A 736 -0.35 -8.71 30.65
N ALA A 737 0.57 -8.02 31.33
CA ALA A 737 0.89 -6.63 31.05
C ALA A 737 1.40 -6.42 29.61
N HIS A 738 2.30 -7.29 29.13
CA HIS A 738 2.79 -7.22 27.76
C HIS A 738 1.68 -7.52 26.72
N PHE A 739 0.75 -8.44 27.00
CA PHE A 739 -0.40 -8.70 26.12
C PHE A 739 -1.40 -7.53 26.04
N GLU A 740 -1.44 -6.63 27.03
CA GLU A 740 -2.27 -5.41 26.95
C GLU A 740 -1.73 -4.45 25.89
N VAL A 741 -0.40 -4.30 25.81
CA VAL A 741 0.30 -3.40 24.87
C VAL A 741 0.84 -4.12 23.63
N TYR A 742 0.40 -5.35 23.39
CA TYR A 742 0.72 -6.17 22.22
C TYR A 742 2.19 -6.61 22.09
N GLU A 743 2.99 -6.58 23.15
CA GLU A 743 4.41 -6.96 23.09
C GLU A 743 4.61 -8.46 23.29
N PHE A 744 4.85 -9.23 22.22
CA PHE A 744 5.00 -10.68 22.34
C PHE A 744 6.44 -11.16 22.59
N HIS A 745 7.43 -10.43 22.07
CA HIS A 745 8.83 -10.84 22.20
C HIS A 745 9.35 -10.87 23.65
N PRO A 746 8.96 -9.96 24.57
CA PRO A 746 9.37 -10.05 25.96
C PRO A 746 8.71 -11.26 26.66
N VAL A 747 7.49 -11.63 26.26
CA VAL A 747 6.80 -12.82 26.78
C VAL A 747 7.60 -14.09 26.48
N VAL A 748 8.06 -14.26 25.24
CA VAL A 748 8.87 -15.43 24.86
C VAL A 748 10.20 -15.46 25.60
N ALA A 749 10.89 -14.32 25.68
CA ALA A 749 12.16 -14.22 26.40
C ALA A 749 12.01 -14.57 27.90
N LYS A 750 10.99 -14.02 28.56
CA LYS A 750 10.68 -14.31 29.97
C LYS A 750 10.29 -15.77 30.20
N LEU A 751 9.48 -16.35 29.32
CA LEU A 751 9.12 -17.78 29.40
C LEU A 751 10.32 -18.70 29.25
N GLN A 752 11.23 -18.36 28.32
CA GLN A 752 12.45 -19.13 28.12
C GLN A 752 13.32 -19.11 29.38
N ILE A 753 13.57 -17.93 29.95
CA ILE A 753 14.33 -17.75 31.19
C ILE A 753 13.67 -18.50 32.35
N TYR A 754 12.35 -18.38 32.51
CA TYR A 754 11.63 -19.07 33.57
C TYR A 754 11.73 -20.59 33.47
N CYS A 755 11.66 -21.13 32.25
CA CYS A 755 11.81 -22.56 32.01
C CYS A 755 13.25 -23.07 32.20
N SER A 756 14.27 -22.26 31.87
CA SER A 756 15.67 -22.67 32.02
C SER A 756 16.20 -22.43 33.43
N GLU A 757 16.04 -21.23 33.98
CA GLU A 757 16.67 -20.81 35.23
C GLU A 757 15.76 -21.07 36.44
N ASP A 758 14.59 -20.42 36.52
CA ASP A 758 13.73 -20.52 37.71
C ASP A 758 13.24 -21.96 37.95
N LEU A 759 12.77 -22.63 36.90
CA LEU A 759 12.31 -24.01 36.98
C LEU A 759 13.45 -25.01 36.79
N GLY A 760 14.12 -24.99 35.64
CA GLY A 760 15.04 -26.04 35.23
C GLY A 760 16.28 -26.18 36.11
N SER A 761 17.01 -25.08 36.30
CA SER A 761 18.29 -25.04 37.03
C SER A 761 18.13 -24.94 38.55
N PHE A 762 16.93 -24.60 39.04
CA PHE A 762 16.68 -24.38 40.47
C PHE A 762 15.55 -25.25 41.00
N TYR A 763 14.28 -24.87 40.78
CA TYR A 763 13.15 -25.48 41.49
C TYR A 763 13.00 -26.98 41.19
N LEU A 764 12.92 -27.34 39.91
CA LEU A 764 12.72 -28.73 39.47
C LEU A 764 13.95 -29.61 39.72
N ASP A 765 15.15 -29.04 39.79
CA ASP A 765 16.35 -29.81 40.09
C ASP A 765 16.40 -30.22 41.56
N ILE A 766 16.14 -29.27 42.46
CA ILE A 766 16.05 -29.50 43.91
C ILE A 766 14.90 -30.47 44.22
N LEU A 767 13.77 -30.34 43.55
CA LEU A 767 12.57 -31.15 43.78
C LEU A 767 12.72 -32.62 43.46
N LYS A 768 13.67 -33.03 42.60
CA LYS A 768 13.80 -34.44 42.19
C LYS A 768 13.96 -35.39 43.38
N ASP A 769 14.71 -34.97 44.39
CA ASP A 769 14.91 -35.76 45.60
C ASP A 769 13.56 -36.03 46.29
N ARG A 770 12.77 -34.97 46.50
CA ARG A 770 11.44 -35.08 47.10
C ARG A 770 10.50 -35.89 46.20
N LEU A 771 10.34 -35.49 44.94
CA LEU A 771 9.42 -36.11 43.99
C LEU A 771 9.67 -37.62 43.83
N TYR A 772 10.93 -38.07 43.81
CA TYR A 772 11.25 -39.46 43.50
C TYR A 772 11.34 -40.36 44.74
N THR A 773 11.65 -39.80 45.92
CA THR A 773 12.00 -40.60 47.10
C THR A 773 11.02 -40.49 48.26
N THR A 774 10.14 -39.49 48.29
CA THR A 774 9.12 -39.39 49.35
C THR A 774 7.90 -40.25 49.03
N ALA A 775 7.40 -40.95 50.06
CA ALA A 775 6.27 -41.87 49.98
C ALA A 775 4.94 -41.17 49.72
#